data_AF-A0A923WLL4-F1
#
_entry.id   AF-A0A923WLL4-F1
#
_cell.length_a   1.000
_cell.length_b   1.000
_cell.length_c   1.000
_cell.angle_alpha   90.00
_cell.angle_beta   90.00
_cell.angle_gamma   90.00
#
_symmetry.space_group_name_H-M   'P 1'
#
loop_
_entity.id
_entity.type
_entity.pdbx_description
1 polymer ?
#
loop_
_entity_poly.entity_id
_entity_poly.type
_entity_poly.pdbx_seq_one_letter_code
_entity_poly.pdbx_strand_id
1 'polypeptide(L)'
;LWGAAPLIAWWISLPVERASAELSDVQTHFLHILARKTWGFFEDFVGAPDNWLPPDNMQEHPVRVVAHRTSPTNMGMSLLANLTAWDFGFVSLGQLLARTSATFATMERMARHHGHFYNWYDTLTLIPLQPMYVSAVDSGNLAGHLLTLAPGLVALGEQPIVSAQTLDGIAITLDVLIGHRADAGAGAGTPVPVPAQVHAQVDAAINIMHAQLAEERRAARTTLPALHQALSALCVAADAIVAALARAPTSLAEPQLPGWAAKLAAQCRNARDELRELAPWLTALPDGVIDSRLSTIPTLRELAGLSLAGSGINGINDIGGITDSDLAPAERTRGHALALTVAAGSAAAQRRLDQIGVLAAQARSFAEMDFGFLYNSTTNLLAIGCNVSERRLDASCYDLLASEIRLCSFVGIAQGQFPQEHWFALGRQLCIVGGEQLLLSWSGSMFEYLMPLLVMPTYPNTLLDQTYRAIIKAQIDYARQRGVPWGISESGYNIVDANLNYQYRAFGVPGTGMKRGLADDLVVAPYATMLALMVDAEAACDNLQRMAALGFMGKYGFYEAIDYTSARLPRNQDFAVIRSFMAHHQGMGLLALSYVLHNRPMQRRFESDPLFQATMLVLQERVPKSGAFHSNSAELAAMRAPAPETVMPMRIITQTSTAQPEVQLLSNGRYHVMVTAAGGSYSRWKDLAVTRWREDATADNWGTFCYVRDVDSGLFWSTAFQPTLVEPKKYEVIFSEGRAEFRRHDRGLDLYTEIVVSPEDDIELRRTRITNRSNVQRTVEFTSYAEVVMAPAAADAAHPAFSKLFVQTEILRNENAILCTRRPRTKDEQMPWLLNLMTVHDGVLLDASFETSRSEFLGRTNSTVAPRAMLDAEPLGGGEGSVLDPIVAIRYKVILEPDQVVTLDVVTGMTETREAALHLIDKYQDRHLADRVFELAWTHSQVVLRHPPASEPHAQLYTRLASSIIYPNAALRADAAILIR
;
A
#
# COMPACT_ATOMS: atom_id res chain seq x y z
N LEU A 1 -18.54 -27.39 -44.07
CA LEU A 1 -17.70 -27.06 -42.89
C LEU A 1 -16.31 -26.60 -43.29
N TRP A 2 -15.48 -27.42 -43.94
CA TRP A 2 -14.11 -27.04 -44.34
C TRP A 2 -14.01 -25.82 -45.26
N GLY A 3 -14.94 -25.63 -46.21
CA GLY A 3 -14.99 -24.43 -47.05
C GLY A 3 -15.32 -23.13 -46.31
N ALA A 4 -15.93 -23.21 -45.11
CA ALA A 4 -16.22 -22.06 -44.26
C ALA A 4 -15.10 -21.77 -43.24
N ALA A 5 -14.08 -22.62 -43.15
CA ALA A 5 -13.02 -22.50 -42.15
C ALA A 5 -12.24 -21.16 -42.23
N PRO A 6 -11.91 -20.60 -43.42
CA PRO A 6 -11.25 -19.29 -43.49
C PRO A 6 -12.14 -18.14 -42.97
N LEU A 7 -13.45 -18.20 -43.24
CA LEU A 7 -14.42 -17.21 -42.75
C LEU A 7 -14.62 -17.31 -41.24
N ILE A 8 -14.69 -18.52 -40.70
CA ILE A 8 -14.79 -18.76 -39.25
C ILE A 8 -13.48 -18.34 -38.56
N ALA A 9 -12.32 -18.66 -39.12
CA ALA A 9 -11.02 -18.24 -38.59
C ALA A 9 -10.86 -16.72 -38.62
N TRP A 10 -11.24 -16.06 -39.73
CA TRP A 10 -11.27 -14.60 -39.83
C TRP A 10 -12.22 -14.00 -38.79
N TRP A 11 -13.45 -14.51 -38.67
CA TRP A 11 -14.44 -14.02 -37.72
C TRP A 11 -14.00 -14.18 -36.25
N ILE A 12 -13.40 -15.32 -35.89
CA ILE A 12 -12.85 -15.55 -34.54
C ILE A 12 -11.58 -14.71 -34.30
N SER A 13 -10.84 -14.35 -35.35
CA SER A 13 -9.66 -13.46 -35.25
C SER A 13 -9.99 -11.97 -35.19
N LEU A 14 -11.25 -11.58 -35.45
CA LEU A 14 -11.66 -10.19 -35.30
C LEU A 14 -11.53 -9.78 -33.83
N PRO A 15 -11.03 -8.57 -33.54
CA PRO A 15 -11.02 -8.06 -32.18
C PRO A 15 -12.45 -8.05 -31.61
N VAL A 16 -12.62 -8.56 -30.39
CA VAL A 16 -13.91 -8.44 -29.70
C VAL A 16 -14.16 -6.95 -29.44
N GLU A 17 -15.21 -6.40 -30.06
CA GLU A 17 -15.66 -5.03 -29.77
C GLU A 17 -16.07 -4.94 -28.30
N ARG A 18 -15.43 -4.02 -27.57
CA ARG A 18 -15.79 -3.74 -26.18
C ARG A 18 -16.96 -2.76 -26.17
N ALA A 19 -17.87 -2.96 -25.22
CA ALA A 19 -18.94 -1.99 -24.98
C ALA A 19 -18.34 -0.62 -24.67
N SER A 20 -18.77 0.41 -25.41
CA SER A 20 -18.46 1.81 -25.14
C SER A 20 -19.48 2.39 -24.16
N ALA A 21 -19.05 3.28 -23.28
CA ALA A 21 -19.96 4.00 -22.39
C ALA A 21 -20.90 4.92 -23.19
N GLU A 22 -22.18 4.96 -22.83
CA GLU A 22 -23.16 5.87 -23.43
C GLU A 22 -23.34 7.12 -22.56
N LEU A 23 -22.35 8.02 -22.60
CA LEU A 23 -22.42 9.29 -21.87
C LEU A 23 -23.08 10.39 -22.71
N SER A 24 -23.95 11.18 -22.09
CA SER A 24 -24.49 12.40 -22.70
C SER A 24 -23.40 13.47 -22.92
N ASP A 25 -23.65 14.42 -23.81
CA ASP A 25 -22.74 15.57 -24.04
C ASP A 25 -22.50 16.36 -22.75
N VAL A 26 -23.53 16.50 -21.90
CA VAL A 26 -23.44 17.20 -20.61
C VAL A 26 -22.53 16.45 -19.64
N GLN A 27 -22.67 15.12 -19.55
CA GLN A 27 -21.79 14.28 -18.74
C GLN A 27 -20.35 14.31 -19.25
N THR A 28 -20.16 14.18 -20.57
CA THR A 28 -18.84 14.25 -21.20
C THR A 28 -18.15 15.58 -20.92
N HIS A 29 -18.87 16.69 -21.08
CA HIS A 29 -18.37 18.02 -20.75
C HIS A 29 -18.02 18.17 -19.26
N PHE A 30 -18.87 17.67 -18.35
CA PHE A 30 -18.59 17.65 -16.91
C PHE A 30 -17.29 16.91 -16.58
N LEU A 31 -17.05 15.74 -17.18
CA LEU A 31 -15.82 14.98 -16.96
C LEU A 31 -14.57 15.70 -17.49
N HIS A 32 -14.66 16.42 -18.61
CA HIS A 32 -13.57 17.27 -19.10
C HIS A 32 -13.24 18.43 -18.16
N ILE A 33 -14.26 19.12 -17.62
CA ILE A 33 -14.10 20.17 -16.61
C ILE A 33 -13.41 19.62 -15.37
N LEU A 34 -13.86 18.45 -14.90
CA LEU A 34 -13.24 17.76 -13.76
C LEU A 34 -11.77 17.43 -14.04
N ALA A 35 -11.46 16.88 -15.22
CA ALA A 35 -10.08 16.57 -15.62
C ALA A 35 -9.19 17.82 -15.60
N ARG A 36 -9.67 18.96 -16.09
CA ARG A 36 -8.90 20.20 -16.11
C ARG A 36 -8.63 20.74 -14.71
N LYS A 37 -9.62 20.67 -13.81
CA LYS A 37 -9.45 21.04 -12.40
C LYS A 37 -8.45 20.13 -11.70
N THR A 38 -8.56 18.81 -11.88
CA THR A 38 -7.64 17.79 -11.33
C THR A 38 -6.20 18.00 -11.82
N TRP A 39 -5.99 18.26 -13.12
CA TRP A 39 -4.67 18.61 -13.65
C TRP A 39 -4.08 19.87 -13.00
N GLY A 40 -4.94 20.81 -12.58
CA GLY A 40 -4.54 22.02 -11.89
C GLY A 40 -3.70 21.77 -10.63
N PHE A 41 -3.85 20.63 -9.96
CA PHE A 41 -3.03 20.23 -8.82
C PHE A 41 -1.55 20.06 -9.22
N PHE A 42 -1.30 19.30 -10.30
CA PHE A 42 0.05 19.04 -10.78
C PHE A 42 0.73 20.27 -11.38
N GLU A 43 -0.04 21.20 -11.95
CA GLU A 43 0.51 22.49 -12.41
C GLU A 43 1.00 23.36 -11.24
N ASP A 44 0.28 23.36 -10.12
CA ASP A 44 0.57 24.24 -8.99
C ASP A 44 1.63 23.65 -8.04
N PHE A 45 1.66 22.32 -7.89
CA PHE A 45 2.52 21.64 -6.89
C PHE A 45 3.67 20.83 -7.47
N VAL A 46 3.67 20.53 -8.79
CA VAL A 46 4.80 19.84 -9.44
C VAL A 46 5.54 20.84 -10.32
N GLY A 47 6.43 21.60 -9.67
CA GLY A 47 7.25 22.63 -10.29
C GLY A 47 8.65 22.69 -9.67
N ALA A 48 9.44 23.68 -10.10
CA ALA A 48 10.81 23.86 -9.64
C ALA A 48 10.98 23.95 -8.10
N PRO A 49 10.09 24.59 -7.31
CA PRO A 49 10.23 24.66 -5.85
C PRO A 49 10.27 23.29 -5.16
N ASP A 50 9.54 22.30 -5.67
CA ASP A 50 9.44 20.94 -5.14
C ASP A 50 10.32 19.95 -5.93
N ASN A 51 11.36 20.45 -6.59
CA ASN A 51 12.23 19.67 -7.47
C ASN A 51 11.48 18.86 -8.56
N TRP A 52 10.32 19.34 -9.00
CA TRP A 52 9.43 18.65 -9.94
C TRP A 52 8.94 17.28 -9.45
N LEU A 53 8.86 17.11 -8.12
CA LEU A 53 8.26 15.97 -7.45
C LEU A 53 6.88 16.37 -6.89
N PRO A 54 5.88 15.48 -6.94
CA PRO A 54 4.59 15.74 -6.30
C PRO A 54 4.71 15.64 -4.77
N PRO A 55 4.18 16.62 -4.01
CA PRO A 55 3.99 16.44 -2.57
C PRO A 55 2.95 15.35 -2.32
N ASP A 56 2.97 14.75 -1.14
CA ASP A 56 2.08 13.65 -0.78
C ASP A 56 0.63 14.11 -0.73
N ASN A 57 0.40 15.23 -0.05
CA ASN A 57 -0.88 15.90 -0.01
C ASN A 57 -0.77 17.41 0.18
N MET A 58 -1.87 18.09 -0.11
CA MET A 58 -2.10 19.47 0.27
C MET A 58 -3.44 19.58 1.00
N GLN A 59 -3.42 20.16 2.19
CA GLN A 59 -4.59 20.43 3.02
C GLN A 59 -4.94 21.92 2.97
N GLU A 60 -6.22 22.24 2.78
CA GLU A 60 -6.71 23.63 2.81
C GLU A 60 -7.23 24.03 4.20
N HIS A 61 -7.83 23.10 4.93
CA HIS A 61 -8.50 23.31 6.21
C HIS A 61 -8.20 22.15 7.16
N PRO A 62 -8.05 22.36 8.49
CA PRO A 62 -8.21 23.62 9.24
C PRO A 62 -7.07 24.62 9.05
N VAL A 63 -5.87 24.15 8.73
CA VAL A 63 -4.71 24.98 8.39
C VAL A 63 -4.21 24.57 7.01
N ARG A 64 -3.78 25.56 6.23
CA ARG A 64 -3.16 25.31 4.92
C ARG A 64 -1.77 24.71 5.11
N VAL A 65 -1.60 23.46 4.69
CA VAL A 65 -0.33 22.71 4.83
C VAL A 65 -0.07 21.94 3.54
N VAL A 66 1.19 21.95 3.09
CA VAL A 66 1.68 21.08 2.02
C VAL A 66 2.61 20.06 2.66
N ALA A 67 2.32 18.77 2.51
CA ALA A 67 3.21 17.72 2.96
C ALA A 67 4.33 17.53 1.92
N HIS A 68 5.44 18.24 2.11
CA HIS A 68 6.64 18.19 1.26
C HIS A 68 7.39 16.85 1.36
N ARG A 69 6.69 15.76 1.11
CA ARG A 69 7.25 14.41 0.98
C ARG A 69 6.67 13.72 -0.25
N THR A 70 7.40 12.82 -0.88
CA THR A 70 6.92 12.06 -2.04
C THR A 70 7.23 10.58 -1.90
N SER A 71 6.48 9.75 -2.63
CA SER A 71 6.64 8.30 -2.68
C SER A 71 6.87 7.83 -4.12
N PRO A 72 7.40 6.61 -4.33
CA PRO A 72 7.57 6.04 -5.67
C PRO A 72 6.25 5.98 -6.46
N THR A 73 5.13 5.63 -5.80
CA THR A 73 3.79 5.65 -6.42
C THR A 73 3.40 7.07 -6.85
N ASN A 74 3.60 8.10 -6.01
CA ASN A 74 3.29 9.49 -6.36
C ASN A 74 4.12 9.95 -7.58
N MET A 75 5.42 9.63 -7.62
CA MET A 75 6.29 9.94 -8.76
C MET A 75 5.78 9.31 -10.07
N GLY A 76 5.46 8.01 -10.04
CA GLY A 76 4.92 7.30 -11.20
C GLY A 76 3.58 7.89 -11.68
N MET A 77 2.67 8.19 -10.76
CA MET A 77 1.38 8.81 -11.07
C MET A 77 1.54 10.21 -11.68
N SER A 78 2.44 11.05 -11.14
CA SER A 78 2.70 12.38 -11.70
C SER A 78 3.29 12.34 -13.10
N LEU A 79 4.14 11.35 -13.40
CA LEU A 79 4.71 11.18 -14.74
C LEU A 79 3.64 10.78 -15.76
N LEU A 80 2.76 9.83 -15.41
CA LEU A 80 1.62 9.47 -16.27
C LEU A 80 0.57 10.58 -16.36
N ALA A 81 0.42 11.40 -15.31
CA ALA A 81 -0.43 12.58 -15.34
C ALA A 81 0.07 13.61 -16.36
N ASN A 82 1.40 13.77 -16.53
CA ASN A 82 1.95 14.63 -17.59
C ASN A 82 1.53 14.14 -19.00
N LEU A 83 1.63 12.83 -19.28
CA LEU A 83 1.16 12.25 -20.55
C LEU A 83 -0.35 12.46 -20.72
N THR A 84 -1.13 12.27 -19.66
CA THR A 84 -2.57 12.46 -19.68
C THR A 84 -2.95 13.92 -19.96
N ALA A 85 -2.21 14.87 -19.40
CA ALA A 85 -2.40 16.29 -19.68
C ALA A 85 -2.16 16.63 -21.16
N TRP A 86 -1.23 15.93 -21.82
CA TRP A 86 -1.03 16.04 -23.27
C TRP A 86 -2.20 15.43 -24.05
N ASP A 87 -2.73 14.27 -23.60
CA ASP A 87 -3.92 13.64 -24.21
C ASP A 87 -5.13 14.59 -24.19
N PHE A 88 -5.32 15.34 -23.10
CA PHE A 88 -6.36 16.37 -22.96
C PHE A 88 -6.08 17.69 -23.70
N GLY A 89 -4.86 17.90 -24.23
CA GLY A 89 -4.45 19.17 -24.80
C GLY A 89 -4.22 20.30 -23.78
N PHE A 90 -3.97 19.96 -22.51
CA PHE A 90 -3.68 20.93 -21.44
C PHE A 90 -2.23 21.42 -21.47
N VAL A 91 -1.30 20.64 -22.02
CA VAL A 91 0.12 20.99 -22.15
C VAL A 91 0.64 20.73 -23.56
N SER A 92 1.62 21.53 -24.02
CA SER A 92 2.33 21.28 -25.28
C SER A 92 3.30 20.10 -25.18
N LEU A 93 3.79 19.61 -26.33
CA LEU A 93 4.81 18.56 -26.38
C LEU A 93 6.09 18.98 -25.64
N GLY A 94 6.61 20.17 -25.90
CA GLY A 94 7.81 20.69 -25.22
C GLY A 94 7.61 20.81 -23.71
N GLN A 95 6.44 21.23 -23.24
CA GLN A 95 6.13 21.27 -21.80
C GLN A 95 6.13 19.88 -21.18
N LEU A 96 5.50 18.90 -21.82
CA LEU A 96 5.51 17.51 -21.38
C LEU A 96 6.94 16.97 -21.24
N LEU A 97 7.78 17.16 -22.26
CA LEU A 97 9.16 16.68 -22.25
C LEU A 97 10.02 17.41 -21.21
N ALA A 98 9.83 18.73 -21.06
CA ALA A 98 10.54 19.51 -20.05
C ALA A 98 10.19 19.06 -18.62
N ARG A 99 8.91 18.85 -18.32
CA ARG A 99 8.45 18.36 -17.01
C ARG A 99 9.01 16.99 -16.70
N THR A 100 8.88 16.05 -17.64
CA THR A 100 9.40 14.68 -17.49
C THR A 100 10.92 14.67 -17.33
N SER A 101 11.64 15.46 -18.13
CA SER A 101 13.10 15.58 -18.04
C SER A 101 13.55 16.15 -16.69
N ALA A 102 12.85 17.15 -16.16
CA ALA A 102 13.18 17.73 -14.87
C ALA A 102 12.91 16.76 -13.71
N THR A 103 11.79 16.02 -13.75
CA THR A 103 11.51 14.95 -12.77
C THR A 103 12.58 13.85 -12.81
N PHE A 104 12.99 13.39 -14.00
CA PHE A 104 14.06 12.38 -14.13
C PHE A 104 15.43 12.87 -13.66
N ALA A 105 15.78 14.12 -13.96
CA ALA A 105 17.01 14.72 -13.44
C ALA A 105 17.01 14.83 -11.91
N THR A 106 15.83 14.97 -11.28
CA THR A 106 15.69 14.87 -9.83
C THR A 106 15.83 13.42 -9.34
N MET A 107 15.10 12.47 -9.95
CA MET A 107 15.15 11.05 -9.59
C MET A 107 16.56 10.47 -9.67
N GLU A 108 17.38 10.91 -10.64
CA GLU A 108 18.76 10.47 -10.79
C GLU A 108 19.64 10.83 -9.57
N ARG A 109 19.39 12.00 -8.97
CA ARG A 109 20.12 12.51 -7.79
C ARG A 109 19.66 11.89 -6.47
N MET A 110 18.52 11.21 -6.45
CA MET A 110 17.95 10.63 -5.23
C MET A 110 18.67 9.34 -4.82
N ALA A 111 18.90 9.19 -3.51
CA ALA A 111 19.49 7.99 -2.94
C ALA A 111 18.57 6.77 -3.14
N ARG A 112 19.14 5.62 -3.48
CA ARG A 112 18.43 4.38 -3.82
C ARG A 112 19.05 3.16 -3.11
N HIS A 113 18.30 2.06 -3.01
CA HIS A 113 18.76 0.79 -2.47
C HIS A 113 18.47 -0.33 -3.47
N HIS A 114 19.51 -0.97 -4.05
CA HIS A 114 19.35 -1.99 -5.10
C HIS A 114 18.45 -1.56 -6.27
N GLY A 115 18.58 -0.30 -6.70
CA GLY A 115 17.72 0.30 -7.73
C GLY A 115 16.38 0.83 -7.21
N HIS A 116 15.91 0.37 -6.05
CA HIS A 116 14.67 0.84 -5.44
C HIS A 116 14.77 2.26 -4.87
N PHE A 117 13.69 3.02 -5.05
CA PHE A 117 13.47 4.26 -4.33
C PHE A 117 12.87 3.95 -2.94
N TYR A 118 13.26 4.73 -1.94
CA TYR A 118 12.68 4.66 -0.60
C TYR A 118 11.22 5.16 -0.61
N ASN A 119 10.46 4.75 0.41
CA ASN A 119 9.05 5.05 0.46
C ASN A 119 8.76 6.55 0.62
N TRP A 120 9.67 7.29 1.26
CA TRP A 120 9.50 8.71 1.53
C TRP A 120 10.79 9.51 1.31
N TYR A 121 10.67 10.59 0.54
CA TYR A 121 11.70 11.62 0.38
C TYR A 121 11.09 12.99 0.66
N ASP A 122 11.84 13.87 1.29
CA ASP A 122 11.49 15.30 1.36
C ASP A 122 11.62 15.94 -0.04
N THR A 123 10.56 16.60 -0.54
CA THR A 123 10.51 17.13 -1.92
C THR A 123 11.40 18.36 -2.12
N LEU A 124 11.80 19.03 -1.04
CA LEU A 124 12.63 20.24 -1.09
C LEU A 124 14.12 19.89 -1.06
N THR A 125 14.50 18.95 -0.19
CA THR A 125 15.89 18.58 0.11
C THR A 125 16.36 17.30 -0.56
N LEU A 126 15.43 16.45 -1.04
CA LEU A 126 15.68 15.12 -1.62
C LEU A 126 16.25 14.09 -0.63
N ILE A 127 16.23 14.40 0.67
CA ILE A 127 16.72 13.51 1.72
C ILE A 127 15.67 12.41 1.98
N PRO A 128 16.05 11.12 2.00
CA PRO A 128 15.16 10.05 2.42
C PRO A 128 14.69 10.24 3.87
N LEU A 129 13.40 10.07 4.13
CA LEU A 129 12.84 10.18 5.48
C LEU A 129 12.99 8.86 6.25
N GLN A 130 13.16 8.96 7.56
CA GLN A 130 13.28 7.78 8.44
C GLN A 130 11.89 7.23 8.82
N PRO A 131 11.72 5.90 8.93
CA PRO A 131 12.71 4.87 8.60
C PRO A 131 12.92 4.75 7.07
N MET A 132 14.17 4.57 6.62
CA MET A 132 14.43 4.28 5.21
C MET A 132 13.87 2.89 4.87
N TYR A 133 12.73 2.89 4.18
CA TYR A 133 11.93 1.70 3.89
C TYR A 133 11.78 1.53 2.38
N VAL A 134 11.92 0.29 1.89
CA VAL A 134 11.58 -0.09 0.50
C VAL A 134 10.29 -0.90 0.52
N SER A 135 9.27 -0.41 -0.18
CA SER A 135 7.97 -1.04 -0.33
C SER A 135 7.89 -1.82 -1.64
N ALA A 136 7.42 -3.08 -1.60
CA ALA A 136 7.25 -3.89 -2.79
C ALA A 136 6.21 -3.27 -3.74
N VAL A 137 5.08 -2.82 -3.18
CA VAL A 137 4.00 -2.17 -3.94
C VAL A 137 4.44 -0.87 -4.57
N ASP A 138 5.08 0.03 -3.82
CA ASP A 138 5.46 1.33 -4.36
C ASP A 138 6.52 1.20 -5.45
N SER A 139 7.47 0.29 -5.25
CA SER A 139 8.48 -0.04 -6.26
C SER A 139 7.85 -0.62 -7.52
N GLY A 140 6.94 -1.59 -7.36
CA GLY A 140 6.25 -2.23 -8.47
C GLY A 140 5.33 -1.30 -9.25
N ASN A 141 4.62 -0.41 -8.55
CA ASN A 141 3.80 0.63 -9.16
C ASN A 141 4.67 1.59 -9.96
N LEU A 142 5.78 2.08 -9.39
CA LEU A 142 6.70 2.95 -10.12
C LEU A 142 7.26 2.26 -11.36
N ALA A 143 7.74 1.02 -11.24
CA ALA A 143 8.27 0.25 -12.36
C ALA A 143 7.21 0.06 -13.47
N GLY A 144 5.99 -0.33 -13.11
CA GLY A 144 4.87 -0.48 -14.06
C GLY A 144 4.51 0.84 -14.75
N HIS A 145 4.46 1.94 -14.02
CA HIS A 145 4.20 3.27 -14.60
C HIS A 145 5.32 3.73 -15.53
N LEU A 146 6.59 3.52 -15.17
CA LEU A 146 7.74 3.89 -16.00
C LEU A 146 7.80 3.08 -17.31
N LEU A 147 7.51 1.78 -17.23
CA LEU A 147 7.40 0.91 -18.42
C LEU A 147 6.16 1.22 -19.27
N THR A 148 5.14 1.86 -18.72
CA THR A 148 4.00 2.41 -19.49
C THR A 148 4.34 3.77 -20.11
N LEU A 149 5.10 4.60 -19.38
CA LEU A 149 5.54 5.92 -19.82
C LEU A 149 6.48 5.81 -21.02
N ALA A 150 7.43 4.88 -21.01
CA ALA A 150 8.42 4.72 -22.08
C ALA A 150 7.79 4.57 -23.49
N PRO A 151 6.90 3.59 -23.76
CA PRO A 151 6.21 3.51 -25.06
C PRO A 151 5.25 4.69 -25.27
N GLY A 152 4.67 5.24 -24.20
CA GLY A 152 3.85 6.46 -24.27
C GLY A 152 4.61 7.66 -24.82
N LEU A 153 5.85 7.86 -24.42
CA LEU A 153 6.75 8.90 -24.93
C LEU A 153 7.15 8.60 -26.38
N VAL A 154 7.55 7.37 -26.68
CA VAL A 154 7.95 6.96 -28.05
C VAL A 154 6.82 7.20 -29.05
N ALA A 155 5.59 6.90 -28.66
CA ALA A 155 4.40 7.08 -29.50
C ALA A 155 4.16 8.55 -29.90
N LEU A 156 4.67 9.54 -29.14
CA LEU A 156 4.55 10.96 -29.47
C LEU A 156 5.26 11.32 -30.78
N GLY A 157 6.28 10.54 -31.18
CA GLY A 157 6.96 10.72 -32.47
C GLY A 157 6.05 10.53 -33.68
N GLU A 158 5.02 9.69 -33.54
CA GLU A 158 4.03 9.40 -34.58
C GLU A 158 2.80 10.31 -34.50
N GLN A 159 2.76 11.24 -33.54
CA GLN A 159 1.64 12.16 -33.37
C GLN A 159 1.89 13.46 -34.15
N PRO A 160 0.82 14.15 -34.58
CA PRO A 160 0.92 15.50 -35.13
C PRO A 160 1.69 16.45 -34.22
N ILE A 161 2.48 17.36 -34.79
CA ILE A 161 3.31 18.32 -34.03
C ILE A 161 2.52 19.22 -33.08
N VAL A 162 1.22 19.39 -33.33
CA VAL A 162 0.26 19.98 -32.41
C VAL A 162 -0.88 18.99 -32.23
N SER A 163 -1.19 18.66 -30.98
CA SER A 163 -2.26 17.72 -30.64
C SER A 163 -3.62 18.19 -31.20
N ALA A 164 -4.41 17.26 -31.72
CA ALA A 164 -5.77 17.53 -32.19
C ALA A 164 -6.68 18.07 -31.07
N GLN A 165 -6.34 17.76 -29.82
CA GLN A 165 -7.07 18.17 -28.62
C GLN A 165 -6.65 19.57 -28.11
N THR A 166 -5.64 20.21 -28.69
CA THR A 166 -5.10 21.50 -28.17
C THR A 166 -6.18 22.58 -28.05
N LEU A 167 -6.98 22.80 -29.10
CA LEU A 167 -8.06 23.79 -29.07
C LEU A 167 -9.22 23.38 -28.14
N ASP A 168 -9.47 22.07 -28.04
CA ASP A 168 -10.49 21.52 -27.14
C ASP A 168 -10.07 21.73 -25.67
N GLY A 169 -8.80 21.46 -25.34
CA GLY A 169 -8.23 21.72 -24.02
C GLY A 169 -8.24 23.20 -23.63
N ILE A 170 -8.01 24.13 -24.58
CA ILE A 170 -8.16 25.58 -24.33
C ILE A 170 -9.62 25.92 -24.03
N ALA A 171 -10.57 25.32 -24.76
CA ALA A 171 -12.00 25.53 -24.53
C ALA A 171 -12.41 25.09 -23.13
N ILE A 172 -12.00 23.89 -22.72
CA ILE A 172 -12.29 23.39 -21.38
C ILE A 172 -11.69 24.28 -20.29
N THR A 173 -10.48 24.83 -20.46
CA THR A 173 -9.91 25.79 -19.50
C THR A 173 -10.72 27.09 -19.44
N LEU A 174 -11.23 27.58 -20.58
CA LEU A 174 -12.12 28.74 -20.62
C LEU A 174 -13.46 28.43 -19.91
N ASP A 175 -14.01 27.23 -20.10
CA ASP A 175 -15.25 26.82 -19.45
C ASP A 175 -15.10 26.67 -17.93
N VAL A 176 -13.95 26.19 -17.44
CA VAL A 176 -13.60 26.23 -16.00
C VAL A 176 -13.61 27.67 -15.48
N LEU A 177 -13.01 28.61 -16.23
CA LEU A 177 -12.98 30.03 -15.86
C LEU A 177 -14.40 30.62 -15.82
N ILE A 178 -15.25 30.29 -16.79
CA ILE A 178 -16.66 30.70 -16.85
C ILE A 178 -17.43 30.17 -15.63
N GLY A 179 -17.20 28.91 -15.23
CA GLY A 179 -17.82 28.31 -14.05
C GLY A 179 -17.52 29.09 -12.77
N HIS A 180 -16.25 29.38 -12.51
CA HIS A 180 -15.84 30.23 -11.37
C HIS A 180 -16.48 31.62 -11.43
N ARG A 181 -16.54 32.23 -12.62
CA ARG A 181 -17.18 33.53 -12.80
C ARG A 181 -18.67 33.53 -12.40
N ALA A 182 -19.39 32.44 -12.69
CA ALA A 182 -20.79 32.27 -12.30
C ALA A 182 -20.96 32.12 -10.78
N ASP A 183 -20.13 31.32 -10.13
CA ASP A 183 -20.15 31.09 -8.68
C ASP A 183 -19.86 32.38 -7.89
N ALA A 184 -18.92 33.20 -8.37
CA ALA A 184 -18.60 34.51 -7.80
C ALA A 184 -19.81 35.48 -7.80
N GLY A 185 -20.79 35.29 -8.69
CA GLY A 185 -22.01 36.10 -8.77
C GLY A 185 -23.14 35.66 -7.83
N ALA A 186 -23.08 34.45 -7.28
CA ALA A 186 -24.16 33.83 -6.50
C ALA A 186 -23.97 33.88 -4.96
N GLY A 187 -22.83 34.37 -4.46
CA GLY A 187 -22.50 34.40 -3.03
C GLY A 187 -23.36 35.36 -2.19
N ALA A 188 -24.05 34.83 -1.18
CA ALA A 188 -25.01 35.51 -0.28
C ALA A 188 -24.38 36.43 0.81
N GLY A 189 -23.29 37.17 0.50
CA GLY A 189 -22.72 38.20 1.38
C GLY A 189 -22.98 39.60 0.84
N THR A 190 -23.26 40.57 1.71
CA THR A 190 -23.59 41.98 1.37
C THR A 190 -22.77 42.51 0.18
N PRO A 191 -23.40 42.88 -0.94
CA PRO A 191 -22.69 43.36 -2.11
C PRO A 191 -22.11 44.74 -1.81
N VAL A 192 -20.78 44.83 -1.70
CA VAL A 192 -20.12 46.13 -1.88
C VAL A 192 -20.37 46.54 -3.34
N PRO A 193 -20.89 47.75 -3.61
CA PRO A 193 -21.25 48.15 -4.96
C PRO A 193 -19.99 48.32 -5.81
N VAL A 194 -19.71 47.32 -6.64
CA VAL A 194 -18.74 47.39 -7.73
C VAL A 194 -19.34 48.22 -8.85
N PRO A 195 -18.58 49.05 -9.56
CA PRO A 195 -19.06 49.63 -10.81
C PRO A 195 -19.41 48.50 -11.79
N ALA A 196 -20.67 48.42 -12.22
CA ALA A 196 -21.18 47.43 -13.18
C ALA A 196 -20.32 47.34 -14.47
N GLN A 197 -19.58 48.40 -14.78
CA GLN A 197 -18.69 48.52 -15.92
C GLN A 197 -17.48 47.56 -15.89
N VAL A 198 -16.95 47.19 -14.72
CA VAL A 198 -15.80 46.26 -14.62
C VAL A 198 -16.24 44.82 -14.85
N HIS A 199 -17.38 44.41 -14.28
CA HIS A 199 -17.99 43.11 -14.54
C HIS A 199 -18.33 42.95 -16.03
N ALA A 200 -18.94 43.98 -16.63
CA ALA A 200 -19.25 43.98 -18.07
C ALA A 200 -18.01 43.84 -18.96
N GLN A 201 -16.85 44.37 -18.58
CA GLN A 201 -15.60 44.24 -19.35
C GLN A 201 -15.02 42.83 -19.33
N VAL A 202 -15.02 42.18 -18.16
CA VAL A 202 -14.56 40.79 -18.03
C VAL A 202 -15.51 39.85 -18.78
N ASP A 203 -16.83 40.02 -18.60
CA ASP A 203 -17.83 39.20 -19.26
C ASP A 203 -17.79 39.40 -20.79
N ALA A 204 -17.55 40.63 -21.27
CA ALA A 204 -17.32 40.89 -22.69
C ALA A 204 -16.06 40.19 -23.24
N ALA A 205 -14.93 40.25 -22.52
CA ALA A 205 -13.69 39.59 -22.94
C ALA A 205 -13.85 38.06 -23.01
N ILE A 206 -14.53 37.46 -22.03
CA ILE A 206 -14.86 36.03 -22.01
C ILE A 206 -15.75 35.66 -23.21
N ASN A 207 -16.82 36.42 -23.45
CA ASN A 207 -17.76 36.17 -24.55
C ASN A 207 -17.08 36.27 -25.92
N ILE A 208 -16.19 37.25 -26.11
CA ILE A 208 -15.39 37.40 -27.34
C ILE A 208 -14.52 36.15 -27.56
N MET A 209 -13.77 35.74 -26.53
CA MET A 209 -12.91 34.55 -26.64
C MET A 209 -13.72 33.28 -26.89
N HIS A 210 -14.85 33.11 -26.21
CA HIS A 210 -15.72 31.94 -26.37
C HIS A 210 -16.30 31.84 -27.79
N ALA A 211 -16.80 32.95 -28.34
CA ALA A 211 -17.31 33.00 -29.71
C ALA A 211 -16.20 32.70 -30.73
N GLN A 212 -15.04 33.32 -30.56
CA GLN A 212 -13.88 33.12 -31.42
C GLN A 212 -13.41 31.66 -31.39
N LEU A 213 -13.27 31.07 -30.20
CA LEU A 213 -12.85 29.68 -30.06
C LEU A 213 -13.84 28.69 -30.70
N ALA A 214 -15.14 28.97 -30.63
CA ALA A 214 -16.16 28.14 -31.28
C ALA A 214 -16.09 28.23 -32.83
N GLU A 215 -15.65 29.35 -33.38
CA GLU A 215 -15.37 29.50 -34.81
C GLU A 215 -14.09 28.77 -35.21
N GLU A 216 -12.99 28.99 -34.48
CA GLU A 216 -11.69 28.39 -34.75
C GLU A 216 -11.70 26.86 -34.62
N ARG A 217 -12.45 26.30 -33.66
CA ARG A 217 -12.62 24.84 -33.54
C ARG A 217 -13.30 24.21 -34.76
N ARG A 218 -14.14 24.98 -35.47
CA ARG A 218 -14.80 24.55 -36.72
C ARG A 218 -13.89 24.74 -37.94
N ALA A 219 -13.07 25.80 -37.96
CA ALA A 219 -12.29 26.20 -39.14
C ALA A 219 -10.83 25.69 -39.16
N ALA A 220 -10.13 25.65 -38.02
CA ALA A 220 -8.68 25.61 -37.94
C ALA A 220 -8.03 24.22 -37.78
N ARG A 221 -8.79 23.12 -37.96
CA ARG A 221 -8.27 21.75 -37.74
C ARG A 221 -7.44 21.17 -38.90
N THR A 222 -7.32 21.87 -40.03
CA THR A 222 -6.85 21.25 -41.28
C THR A 222 -5.49 21.73 -41.76
N THR A 223 -5.00 22.91 -41.35
CA THR A 223 -3.72 23.47 -41.85
C THR A 223 -2.92 24.22 -40.78
N LEU A 224 -1.59 24.21 -40.92
CA LEU A 224 -0.66 24.92 -40.04
C LEU A 224 -0.87 26.45 -39.98
N PRO A 225 -1.07 27.16 -41.12
CA PRO A 225 -1.31 28.61 -41.08
C PRO A 225 -2.61 28.97 -40.35
N ALA A 226 -3.70 28.24 -40.61
CA ALA A 226 -4.98 28.47 -39.93
C ALA A 226 -4.84 28.24 -38.41
N LEU A 227 -4.16 27.17 -38.01
CA LEU A 227 -3.91 26.89 -36.60
C LEU A 227 -3.03 27.95 -35.93
N HIS A 228 -2.00 28.46 -36.61
CA HIS A 228 -1.16 29.55 -36.09
C HIS A 228 -1.95 30.85 -35.90
N GLN A 229 -2.80 31.20 -36.87
CA GLN A 229 -3.67 32.37 -36.79
C GLN A 229 -4.65 32.23 -35.62
N ALA A 230 -5.31 31.08 -35.49
CA ALA A 230 -6.22 30.76 -34.40
C ALA A 230 -5.53 30.91 -33.04
N LEU A 231 -4.39 30.24 -32.82
CA LEU A 231 -3.66 30.30 -31.56
C LEU A 231 -3.12 31.71 -31.25
N SER A 232 -2.67 32.45 -32.27
CA SER A 232 -2.22 33.84 -32.11
C SER A 232 -3.36 34.75 -31.65
N ALA A 233 -4.55 34.58 -32.25
CA ALA A 233 -5.70 35.39 -31.92
C ALA A 233 -6.31 34.99 -30.54
N LEU A 234 -6.29 33.70 -30.18
CA LEU A 234 -6.66 33.22 -28.84
C LEU A 234 -5.72 33.74 -27.74
N CYS A 235 -4.42 33.87 -28.02
CA CYS A 235 -3.48 34.50 -27.07
C CYS A 235 -3.92 35.94 -26.74
N VAL A 236 -4.27 36.72 -27.77
CA VAL A 236 -4.73 38.11 -27.60
C VAL A 236 -6.02 38.16 -26.77
N ALA A 237 -6.97 37.27 -27.06
CA ALA A 237 -8.23 37.19 -26.33
C ALA A 237 -8.01 36.80 -24.85
N ALA A 238 -7.16 35.81 -24.57
CA ALA A 238 -6.83 35.39 -23.21
C ALA A 238 -6.09 36.49 -22.42
N ASP A 239 -5.16 37.20 -23.05
CA ASP A 239 -4.47 38.34 -22.44
C ASP A 239 -5.41 39.50 -22.14
N ALA A 240 -6.45 39.72 -22.96
CA ALA A 240 -7.48 40.70 -22.70
C ALA A 240 -8.30 40.35 -21.44
N ILE A 241 -8.60 39.06 -21.21
CA ILE A 241 -9.26 38.58 -19.99
C ILE A 241 -8.39 38.85 -18.75
N VAL A 242 -7.09 38.48 -18.80
CA VAL A 242 -6.15 38.73 -17.71
C VAL A 242 -6.04 40.24 -17.42
N ALA A 243 -5.94 41.07 -18.45
CA ALA A 243 -5.86 42.52 -18.30
C ALA A 243 -7.16 43.14 -17.76
N ALA A 244 -8.32 42.57 -18.08
CA ALA A 244 -9.60 42.99 -17.52
C ALA A 244 -9.70 42.65 -16.02
N LEU A 245 -9.28 41.45 -15.63
CA LEU A 245 -9.25 41.01 -14.23
C LEU A 245 -8.24 41.80 -13.38
N ALA A 246 -7.07 42.13 -13.92
CA ALA A 246 -6.07 42.94 -13.22
C ALA A 246 -6.54 44.38 -12.91
N ARG A 247 -7.52 44.89 -13.67
CA ARG A 247 -8.15 46.21 -13.45
C ARG A 247 -9.30 46.16 -12.44
N ALA A 248 -9.73 44.97 -12.02
CA ALA A 248 -10.80 44.81 -11.03
C ALA A 248 -10.29 45.03 -9.59
N PRO A 249 -11.08 45.65 -8.69
CA PRO A 249 -10.65 45.84 -7.30
C PRO A 249 -10.46 44.50 -6.57
N THR A 250 -9.40 44.41 -5.76
CA THR A 250 -8.93 43.18 -5.09
C THR A 250 -9.93 42.57 -4.11
N SER A 251 -10.94 43.32 -3.66
CA SER A 251 -11.95 42.90 -2.69
C SER A 251 -13.11 42.07 -3.30
N LEU A 252 -13.05 41.74 -4.59
CA LEU A 252 -14.19 41.21 -5.36
C LEU A 252 -13.86 40.01 -6.27
N ALA A 253 -12.60 39.61 -6.35
CA ALA A 253 -12.25 38.41 -7.09
C ALA A 253 -12.44 37.21 -6.17
N GLU A 254 -13.31 36.27 -6.58
CA GLU A 254 -13.15 34.89 -6.13
C GLU A 254 -11.65 34.53 -6.29
N PRO A 255 -10.96 34.05 -5.23
CA PRO A 255 -9.49 33.97 -5.21
C PRO A 255 -8.90 33.16 -6.37
N GLN A 256 -9.71 32.29 -6.99
CA GLN A 256 -9.30 31.36 -8.03
C GLN A 256 -9.39 31.96 -9.44
N LEU A 257 -10.21 33.00 -9.66
CA LEU A 257 -10.52 33.53 -10.98
C LEU A 257 -9.28 34.11 -11.71
N PRO A 258 -8.43 34.95 -11.07
CA PRO A 258 -7.20 35.41 -11.71
C PRO A 258 -6.20 34.27 -12.00
N GLY A 259 -6.17 33.25 -11.15
CA GLY A 259 -5.32 32.07 -11.33
C GLY A 259 -5.69 31.27 -12.57
N TRP A 260 -6.99 30.99 -12.77
CA TRP A 260 -7.47 30.30 -13.96
C TRP A 260 -7.28 31.10 -15.24
N ALA A 261 -7.46 32.42 -15.21
CA ALA A 261 -7.20 33.28 -16.36
C ALA A 261 -5.72 33.27 -16.75
N ALA A 262 -4.81 33.29 -15.77
CA ALA A 262 -3.38 33.17 -16.02
C ALA A 262 -3.01 31.82 -16.63
N LYS A 263 -3.62 30.72 -16.16
CA LYS A 263 -3.44 29.37 -16.73
C LYS A 263 -3.94 29.28 -18.16
N LEU A 264 -5.11 29.86 -18.46
CA LEU A 264 -5.66 29.93 -19.83
C LEU A 264 -4.70 30.67 -20.78
N ALA A 265 -4.24 31.87 -20.38
CA ALA A 265 -3.32 32.66 -21.18
C ALA A 265 -1.97 31.96 -21.38
N ALA A 266 -1.46 31.27 -20.34
CA ALA A 266 -0.25 30.46 -20.45
C ALA A 266 -0.44 29.29 -21.42
N GLN A 267 -1.54 28.55 -21.34
CA GLN A 267 -1.85 27.45 -22.25
C GLN A 267 -1.89 27.92 -23.72
N CYS A 268 -2.56 29.03 -24.02
CA CYS A 268 -2.60 29.61 -25.37
C CYS A 268 -1.19 29.97 -25.87
N ARG A 269 -0.37 30.65 -25.04
CA ARG A 269 1.00 31.02 -25.40
C ARG A 269 1.87 29.80 -25.65
N ASN A 270 1.86 28.83 -24.76
CA ASN A 270 2.68 27.62 -24.88
C ASN A 270 2.33 26.84 -26.16
N ALA A 271 1.04 26.70 -26.48
CA ALA A 271 0.61 26.05 -27.72
C ALA A 271 1.09 26.81 -28.98
N ARG A 272 0.95 28.14 -28.99
CA ARG A 272 1.42 28.99 -30.10
C ARG A 272 2.93 28.94 -30.25
N ASP A 273 3.66 29.03 -29.14
CA ASP A 273 5.11 29.13 -29.14
C ASP A 273 5.75 27.79 -29.53
N GLU A 274 5.16 26.65 -29.12
CA GLU A 274 5.54 25.32 -29.62
C GLU A 274 5.38 25.23 -31.15
N LEU A 275 4.23 25.66 -31.68
CA LEU A 275 3.98 25.66 -33.11
C LEU A 275 4.98 26.55 -33.86
N ARG A 276 5.36 27.71 -33.30
CA ARG A 276 6.35 28.60 -33.89
C ARG A 276 7.77 28.03 -33.84
N GLU A 277 8.12 27.26 -32.82
CA GLU A 277 9.41 26.57 -32.73
C GLU A 277 9.53 25.46 -33.78
N LEU A 278 8.46 24.68 -33.97
CA LEU A 278 8.45 23.55 -34.91
C LEU A 278 8.19 23.98 -36.37
N ALA A 279 7.43 25.06 -36.58
CA ALA A 279 7.10 25.61 -37.90
C ALA A 279 7.47 27.11 -38.02
N PRO A 280 8.76 27.48 -37.93
CA PRO A 280 9.19 28.88 -37.89
C PRO A 280 8.90 29.65 -39.19
N TRP A 281 8.73 28.96 -40.32
CA TRP A 281 8.38 29.58 -41.61
C TRP A 281 7.03 30.32 -41.57
N LEU A 282 6.12 29.93 -40.68
CA LEU A 282 4.83 30.60 -40.47
C LEU A 282 4.99 32.05 -39.98
N THR A 283 6.12 32.39 -39.36
CA THR A 283 6.41 33.75 -38.90
C THR A 283 7.32 34.52 -39.85
N ALA A 284 8.23 33.82 -40.53
CA ALA A 284 9.21 34.45 -41.40
C ALA A 284 8.65 34.87 -42.77
N LEU A 285 7.54 34.27 -43.23
CA LEU A 285 7.00 34.46 -44.57
C LEU A 285 5.45 34.63 -44.56
N PRO A 286 4.91 35.73 -44.01
CA PRO A 286 3.47 35.93 -43.85
C PRO A 286 2.68 36.06 -45.17
N ASP A 287 3.28 36.58 -46.24
CA ASP A 287 2.61 36.84 -47.54
C ASP A 287 3.05 35.87 -48.66
N GLY A 288 3.73 34.78 -48.30
CA GLY A 288 4.25 33.82 -49.27
C GLY A 288 3.24 32.74 -49.66
N VAL A 289 3.07 32.46 -50.96
CA VAL A 289 2.53 31.16 -51.40
C VAL A 289 3.46 30.07 -50.87
N ILE A 290 3.02 29.38 -49.83
CA ILE A 290 3.71 28.24 -49.23
C ILE A 290 3.23 26.97 -49.96
N ASP A 291 4.15 26.05 -50.25
CA ASP A 291 3.82 24.72 -50.77
C ASP A 291 2.73 24.05 -49.90
N SER A 292 1.81 23.32 -50.54
CA SER A 292 0.75 22.58 -49.86
C SER A 292 1.30 21.58 -48.83
N ARG A 293 2.49 21.02 -49.07
CA ARG A 293 3.21 20.12 -48.14
C ARG A 293 3.62 20.78 -46.83
N LEU A 294 3.88 22.08 -46.84
CA LEU A 294 4.24 22.87 -45.66
C LEU A 294 3.01 23.52 -45.00
N SER A 295 1.82 23.28 -45.57
CA SER A 295 0.54 23.75 -45.08
C SER A 295 -0.21 22.66 -44.29
N THR A 296 0.02 21.38 -44.57
CA THR A 296 -0.51 20.26 -43.79
C THR A 296 0.18 20.15 -42.43
N ILE A 297 -0.50 19.61 -41.41
CA ILE A 297 0.08 19.37 -40.09
C ILE A 297 0.81 18.01 -40.11
N PRO A 298 2.15 17.97 -40.14
CA PRO A 298 2.89 16.70 -40.16
C PRO A 298 2.93 16.06 -38.78
N THR A 299 3.26 14.77 -38.73
CA THR A 299 3.75 14.15 -37.49
C THR A 299 5.13 14.70 -37.11
N LEU A 300 5.53 14.51 -35.84
CA LEU A 300 6.86 14.93 -35.39
C LEU A 300 7.97 14.24 -36.20
N ARG A 301 7.82 12.95 -36.51
CA ARG A 301 8.77 12.20 -37.34
C ARG A 301 8.79 12.67 -38.78
N GLU A 302 7.63 12.93 -39.38
CA GLU A 302 7.55 13.49 -40.74
C GLU A 302 8.24 14.85 -40.82
N LEU A 303 8.03 15.73 -39.84
CA LEU A 303 8.69 17.03 -39.79
C LEU A 303 10.21 16.89 -39.64
N ALA A 304 10.69 15.98 -38.79
CA ALA A 304 12.12 15.74 -38.62
C ALA A 304 12.78 15.26 -39.93
N GLY A 305 12.08 14.42 -40.70
CA GLY A 305 12.54 13.95 -42.02
C GLY A 305 12.37 14.95 -43.16
N LEU A 306 11.81 16.13 -42.92
CA LEU A 306 11.45 17.08 -43.96
C LEU A 306 12.70 17.84 -44.45
N SER A 307 13.12 17.55 -45.68
CA SER A 307 14.23 18.23 -46.36
C SER A 307 13.76 18.91 -47.64
N LEU A 308 14.07 20.20 -47.77
CA LEU A 308 13.96 20.95 -49.04
C LEU A 308 15.19 20.76 -49.93
N ALA A 309 16.25 20.10 -49.45
CA ALA A 309 17.44 19.83 -50.24
C ALA A 309 17.18 18.62 -51.16
N GLY A 310 16.74 18.91 -52.39
CA GLY A 310 16.50 17.93 -53.45
C GLY A 310 15.07 17.91 -53.98
N SER A 311 14.11 18.47 -53.25
CA SER A 311 12.80 18.79 -53.81
C SER A 311 12.92 20.13 -54.50
N GLY A 312 12.94 20.10 -55.83
CA GLY A 312 12.89 21.31 -56.62
C GLY A 312 11.77 22.22 -56.11
N ILE A 313 12.17 23.40 -55.62
CA ILE A 313 11.43 24.64 -55.90
C ILE A 313 11.47 24.92 -57.43
N ASN A 314 11.90 23.95 -58.23
CA ASN A 314 11.54 23.74 -59.62
C ASN A 314 10.20 22.99 -59.82
N GLY A 315 9.38 22.73 -58.79
CA GLY A 315 8.04 22.14 -58.98
C GLY A 315 7.06 22.98 -59.82
N ILE A 316 7.39 24.25 -60.07
CA ILE A 316 6.75 25.09 -61.10
C ILE A 316 7.63 25.24 -62.35
N ASN A 317 8.94 24.92 -62.27
CA ASN A 317 9.91 25.11 -63.37
C ASN A 317 10.25 23.83 -64.15
N ASP A 318 9.76 22.66 -63.75
CA ASP A 318 9.90 21.43 -64.55
C ASP A 318 8.88 21.37 -65.70
N ILE A 319 8.06 22.41 -65.84
CA ILE A 319 7.46 22.83 -67.11
C ILE A 319 8.28 24.02 -67.64
N GLY A 320 9.53 23.77 -68.06
CA GLY A 320 10.25 24.73 -68.91
C GLY A 320 11.63 25.24 -68.48
N GLY A 321 12.50 24.43 -67.87
CA GLY A 321 13.95 24.63 -67.97
C GLY A 321 14.53 25.93 -67.38
N ILE A 322 13.91 26.48 -66.33
CA ILE A 322 14.40 27.67 -65.61
C ILE A 322 15.41 27.22 -64.54
N THR A 323 16.63 27.76 -64.59
CA THR A 323 17.71 27.51 -63.62
C THR A 323 17.72 28.57 -62.51
N ASP A 324 18.37 28.31 -61.38
CA ASP A 324 18.44 29.23 -60.21
C ASP A 324 19.03 30.62 -60.58
N SER A 325 19.71 30.74 -61.73
CA SER A 325 20.16 32.02 -62.29
C SER A 325 19.04 32.92 -62.84
N ASP A 326 17.87 32.34 -63.17
CA ASP A 326 16.78 32.98 -63.91
C ASP A 326 15.67 33.57 -63.01
N LEU A 327 15.74 33.34 -61.69
CA LEU A 327 14.80 33.90 -60.69
C LEU A 327 15.16 35.34 -60.31
N ALA A 328 14.15 36.17 -60.04
CA ALA A 328 14.37 37.53 -59.56
C ALA A 328 15.12 37.50 -58.20
N PRO A 329 16.01 38.48 -57.90
CA PRO A 329 16.77 38.49 -56.65
C PRO A 329 15.92 38.32 -55.38
N ALA A 330 14.73 38.93 -55.36
CA ALA A 330 13.78 38.81 -54.24
C ALA A 330 13.21 37.39 -54.08
N GLU A 331 12.98 36.66 -55.17
CA GLU A 331 12.46 35.29 -55.14
C GLU A 331 13.52 34.30 -54.66
N ARG A 332 14.79 34.50 -55.06
CA ARG A 332 15.94 33.73 -54.54
C ARG A 332 16.13 33.93 -53.03
N THR A 333 16.11 35.17 -52.56
CA THR A 333 16.21 35.47 -51.13
C THR A 333 15.07 34.82 -50.35
N ARG A 334 13.84 34.82 -50.89
CA ARG A 334 12.68 34.17 -50.28
C ARG A 334 12.82 32.65 -50.24
N GLY A 335 13.25 32.01 -51.33
CA GLY A 335 13.49 30.57 -51.40
C GLY A 335 14.58 30.11 -50.42
N HIS A 336 15.66 30.88 -50.29
CA HIS A 336 16.73 30.61 -49.32
C HIS A 336 16.24 30.76 -47.86
N ALA A 337 15.49 31.83 -47.56
CA ALA A 337 14.91 32.04 -46.23
C ALA A 337 13.91 30.94 -45.84
N LEU A 338 13.10 30.46 -46.79
CA LEU A 338 12.20 29.32 -46.60
C LEU A 338 13.01 28.04 -46.30
N ALA A 339 14.03 27.74 -47.09
CA ALA A 339 14.89 26.56 -46.88
C ALA A 339 15.54 26.56 -45.49
N LEU A 340 16.06 27.70 -45.04
CA LEU A 340 16.65 27.84 -43.70
C LEU A 340 15.63 27.64 -42.58
N THR A 341 14.43 28.22 -42.69
CA THR A 341 13.41 28.11 -41.64
C THR A 341 12.82 26.70 -41.57
N VAL A 342 12.58 26.04 -42.72
CA VAL A 342 12.17 24.64 -42.73
C VAL A 342 13.25 23.73 -42.13
N ALA A 343 14.52 23.93 -42.49
CA ALA A 343 15.62 23.18 -41.88
C ALA A 343 15.71 23.38 -40.36
N ALA A 344 15.43 24.60 -39.87
CA ALA A 344 15.37 24.89 -38.45
C ALA A 344 14.21 24.14 -37.75
N GLY A 345 13.03 24.08 -38.36
CA GLY A 345 11.88 23.32 -37.86
C GLY A 345 12.13 21.81 -37.85
N SER A 346 12.69 21.25 -38.93
CA SER A 346 13.13 19.85 -39.00
C SER A 346 14.16 19.53 -37.89
N ALA A 347 15.16 20.40 -37.70
CA ALA A 347 16.15 20.23 -36.63
C ALA A 347 15.51 20.33 -35.23
N ALA A 348 14.50 21.17 -35.02
CA ALA A 348 13.76 21.25 -33.77
C ALA A 348 12.97 19.96 -33.51
N ALA A 349 12.28 19.43 -34.52
CA ALA A 349 11.58 18.15 -34.43
C ALA A 349 12.55 16.99 -34.14
N GLN A 350 13.72 16.97 -34.79
CA GLN A 350 14.75 15.97 -34.50
C GLN A 350 15.23 16.04 -33.05
N ARG A 351 15.50 17.25 -32.51
CA ARG A 351 15.85 17.42 -31.10
C ARG A 351 14.77 16.86 -30.16
N ARG A 352 13.49 17.03 -30.48
CA ARG A 352 12.37 16.47 -29.71
C ARG A 352 12.36 14.95 -29.77
N LEU A 353 12.59 14.34 -30.93
CA LEU A 353 12.70 12.88 -31.09
C LEU A 353 13.88 12.31 -30.30
N ASP A 354 15.04 12.97 -30.35
CA ASP A 354 16.22 12.55 -29.60
C ASP A 354 15.94 12.60 -28.09
N GLN A 355 15.30 13.69 -27.63
CA GLN A 355 14.89 13.83 -26.23
C GLN A 355 13.88 12.75 -25.82
N ILE A 356 12.89 12.43 -26.67
CA ILE A 356 11.94 11.33 -26.44
C ILE A 356 12.70 10.01 -26.27
N GLY A 357 13.66 9.72 -27.14
CA GLY A 357 14.48 8.51 -27.07
C GLY A 357 15.26 8.40 -25.76
N VAL A 358 15.91 9.50 -25.34
CA VAL A 358 16.63 9.56 -24.06
C VAL A 358 15.71 9.35 -22.87
N LEU A 359 14.57 10.06 -22.82
CA LEU A 359 13.62 9.93 -21.71
C LEU A 359 12.99 8.54 -21.66
N ALA A 360 12.65 7.93 -22.80
CA ALA A 360 12.14 6.57 -22.83
C ALA A 360 13.18 5.54 -22.32
N ALA A 361 14.45 5.72 -22.67
CA ALA A 361 15.54 4.88 -22.16
C ALA A 361 15.76 5.06 -20.65
N GLN A 362 15.74 6.31 -20.16
CA GLN A 362 15.82 6.61 -18.72
C GLN A 362 14.64 6.00 -17.95
N ALA A 363 13.42 6.08 -18.48
CA ALA A 363 12.24 5.47 -17.86
C ALA A 363 12.42 3.96 -17.68
N ARG A 364 12.91 3.26 -18.72
CA ARG A 364 13.23 1.83 -18.64
C ARG A 364 14.31 1.54 -17.61
N SER A 365 15.39 2.32 -17.60
CA SER A 365 16.48 2.14 -16.63
C SER A 365 16.01 2.35 -15.18
N PHE A 366 15.15 3.33 -14.91
CA PHE A 366 14.58 3.52 -13.57
C PHE A 366 13.62 2.39 -13.15
N ALA A 367 13.08 1.63 -14.11
CA ALA A 367 12.22 0.47 -13.83
C ALA A 367 13.02 -0.81 -13.54
N GLU A 368 14.34 -0.80 -13.69
CA GLU A 368 15.23 -1.91 -13.35
C GLU A 368 15.55 -1.87 -11.85
N MET A 369 14.69 -2.48 -11.04
CA MET A 369 14.85 -2.62 -9.59
C MET A 369 15.02 -4.11 -9.23
N ASP A 370 15.90 -4.44 -8.29
CA ASP A 370 16.19 -5.83 -7.90
C ASP A 370 15.25 -6.29 -6.78
N PHE A 371 14.14 -6.95 -7.15
CA PHE A 371 13.17 -7.47 -6.19
C PHE A 371 13.62 -8.75 -5.48
N GLY A 372 14.81 -9.30 -5.80
CA GLY A 372 15.25 -10.60 -5.30
C GLY A 372 15.28 -10.70 -3.77
N PHE A 373 15.63 -9.62 -3.08
CA PHE A 373 15.66 -9.59 -1.61
C PHE A 373 14.28 -9.46 -0.94
N LEU A 374 13.24 -9.08 -1.69
CA LEU A 374 11.85 -9.04 -1.23
C LEU A 374 11.10 -10.33 -1.55
N TYR A 375 11.62 -11.13 -2.48
CA TYR A 375 11.00 -12.35 -2.97
C TYR A 375 11.39 -13.58 -2.13
N ASN A 376 10.39 -14.33 -1.68
CA ASN A 376 10.59 -15.60 -1.00
C ASN A 376 10.39 -16.75 -1.98
N SER A 377 11.47 -17.45 -2.32
CA SER A 377 11.45 -18.57 -3.28
C SER A 377 10.75 -19.83 -2.75
N THR A 378 10.52 -19.95 -1.45
CA THR A 378 9.79 -21.07 -0.85
C THR A 378 8.29 -20.88 -0.96
N THR A 379 7.78 -19.68 -0.68
CA THR A 379 6.34 -19.37 -0.77
C THR A 379 5.92 -18.86 -2.13
N ASN A 380 6.87 -18.45 -2.98
CA ASN A 380 6.65 -17.68 -4.21
C ASN A 380 5.87 -16.39 -3.95
N LEU A 381 6.05 -15.74 -2.80
CA LEU A 381 5.38 -14.48 -2.43
C LEU A 381 6.40 -13.37 -2.17
N LEU A 382 5.92 -12.12 -2.26
CA LEU A 382 6.70 -10.93 -1.93
C LEU A 382 6.41 -10.51 -0.49
N ALA A 383 7.46 -10.21 0.27
CA ALA A 383 7.31 -9.48 1.53
C ALA A 383 6.68 -8.10 1.28
N ILE A 384 6.02 -7.52 2.29
CA ILE A 384 5.45 -6.16 2.15
C ILE A 384 6.53 -5.14 1.81
N GLY A 385 7.68 -5.27 2.46
CA GLY A 385 8.84 -4.43 2.20
C GLY A 385 9.97 -4.72 3.18
N CYS A 386 10.97 -3.85 3.17
CA CYS A 386 12.18 -3.97 3.98
C CYS A 386 12.53 -2.63 4.62
N ASN A 387 12.72 -2.63 5.94
CA ASN A 387 13.39 -1.53 6.63
C ASN A 387 14.90 -1.66 6.41
N VAL A 388 15.42 -0.85 5.49
CA VAL A 388 16.83 -0.83 5.11
C VAL A 388 17.71 -0.34 6.26
N SER A 389 17.18 0.59 7.08
CA SER A 389 17.91 1.13 8.24
C SER A 389 18.16 0.06 9.31
N GLU A 390 17.20 -0.84 9.49
CA GLU A 390 17.26 -1.94 10.46
C GLU A 390 17.73 -3.27 9.84
N ARG A 391 17.96 -3.30 8.52
CA ARG A 391 18.18 -4.51 7.71
C ARG A 391 17.14 -5.60 8.03
N ARG A 392 15.87 -5.20 8.10
CA ARG A 392 14.77 -6.06 8.52
C ARG A 392 13.74 -6.17 7.40
N LEU A 393 13.56 -7.38 6.88
CA LEU A 393 12.44 -7.72 6.01
C LEU A 393 11.16 -7.84 6.85
N ASP A 394 10.04 -7.40 6.32
CA ASP A 394 8.76 -7.62 7.00
C ASP A 394 8.35 -9.09 6.97
N ALA A 395 7.79 -9.57 8.07
CA ALA A 395 7.35 -10.96 8.20
C ALA A 395 6.07 -11.25 7.40
N SER A 396 5.24 -10.23 7.20
CA SER A 396 4.04 -10.32 6.37
C SER A 396 4.41 -10.31 4.89
N CYS A 397 3.60 -11.00 4.09
CA CYS A 397 3.74 -11.03 2.64
C CYS A 397 2.42 -10.66 1.96
N TYR A 398 2.51 -10.26 0.70
CA TYR A 398 1.36 -10.06 -0.16
C TYR A 398 0.91 -11.42 -0.70
N ASP A 399 -0.24 -11.88 -0.22
CA ASP A 399 -0.77 -13.22 -0.48
C ASP A 399 -2.15 -13.21 -1.15
N LEU A 400 -2.67 -12.07 -1.61
CA LEU A 400 -3.99 -11.95 -2.23
C LEU A 400 -3.94 -11.40 -3.66
N LEU A 401 -4.69 -12.02 -4.57
CA LEU A 401 -4.83 -11.52 -5.94
C LEU A 401 -5.65 -10.21 -5.97
N ALA A 402 -6.63 -10.03 -5.09
CA ALA A 402 -7.39 -8.78 -4.97
C ALA A 402 -6.61 -7.73 -4.16
N SER A 403 -5.48 -7.28 -4.69
CA SER A 403 -4.65 -6.24 -4.11
C SER A 403 -3.88 -5.46 -5.17
N GLU A 404 -3.33 -4.32 -4.76
CA GLU A 404 -2.52 -3.43 -5.58
C GLU A 404 -1.16 -4.04 -5.98
N ILE A 405 -0.66 -5.04 -5.24
CA ILE A 405 0.62 -5.73 -5.55
C ILE A 405 0.59 -6.42 -6.92
N ARG A 406 -0.60 -6.68 -7.48
CA ARG A 406 -0.75 -7.33 -8.80
C ARG A 406 0.09 -6.68 -9.88
N LEU A 407 0.20 -5.35 -9.89
CA LEU A 407 1.03 -4.67 -10.89
C LEU A 407 2.50 -5.02 -10.69
N CYS A 408 3.00 -5.03 -9.45
CA CYS A 408 4.35 -5.48 -9.12
C CYS A 408 4.59 -6.93 -9.56
N SER A 409 3.68 -7.83 -9.21
CA SER A 409 3.74 -9.25 -9.57
C SER A 409 3.81 -9.44 -11.09
N PHE A 410 2.97 -8.72 -11.83
CA PHE A 410 2.95 -8.76 -13.29
C PHE A 410 4.28 -8.26 -13.88
N VAL A 411 4.76 -7.10 -13.42
CA VAL A 411 5.99 -6.48 -13.93
C VAL A 411 7.20 -7.36 -13.64
N GLY A 412 7.31 -7.92 -12.44
CA GLY A 412 8.42 -8.80 -12.07
C GLY A 412 8.45 -10.09 -12.90
N ILE A 413 7.28 -10.65 -13.24
CA ILE A 413 7.20 -11.78 -14.19
C ILE A 413 7.61 -11.34 -15.60
N ALA A 414 7.12 -10.19 -16.08
CA ALA A 414 7.44 -9.68 -17.41
C ALA A 414 8.92 -9.33 -17.60
N GLN A 415 9.59 -8.86 -16.55
CA GLN A 415 11.03 -8.63 -16.53
C GLN A 415 11.86 -9.91 -16.28
N GLY A 416 11.21 -11.05 -16.04
CA GLY A 416 11.89 -12.32 -15.76
C GLY A 416 12.54 -12.40 -14.36
N GLN A 417 12.16 -11.52 -13.43
CA GLN A 417 12.64 -11.55 -12.05
C GLN A 417 11.94 -12.61 -11.20
N PHE A 418 10.68 -12.94 -11.54
CA PHE A 418 9.90 -13.97 -10.87
C PHE A 418 9.43 -15.04 -11.86
N PRO A 419 9.28 -16.30 -11.41
CA PRO A 419 8.63 -17.35 -12.20
C PRO A 419 7.10 -17.09 -12.27
N GLN A 420 6.41 -17.62 -13.29
CA GLN A 420 4.96 -17.39 -13.47
C GLN A 420 4.12 -17.92 -12.30
N GLU A 421 4.65 -18.93 -11.60
CA GLU A 421 4.12 -19.55 -10.39
C GLU A 421 3.83 -18.53 -9.30
N HIS A 422 4.57 -17.41 -9.23
CA HIS A 422 4.29 -16.29 -8.33
C HIS A 422 2.86 -15.75 -8.51
N TRP A 423 2.41 -15.59 -9.75
CA TRP A 423 1.05 -15.10 -10.02
C TRP A 423 -0.03 -16.04 -9.47
N PHE A 424 0.22 -17.34 -9.52
CA PHE A 424 -0.71 -18.37 -9.07
C PHE A 424 -0.59 -18.68 -7.57
N ALA A 425 0.50 -18.26 -6.92
CA ALA A 425 0.67 -18.33 -5.47
C ALA A 425 -0.21 -17.32 -4.72
N LEU A 426 -0.61 -16.21 -5.36
CA LEU A 426 -1.57 -15.27 -4.79
C LEU A 426 -2.92 -15.96 -4.49
N GLY A 427 -3.58 -15.61 -3.39
CA GLY A 427 -4.82 -16.20 -2.95
C GLY A 427 -6.01 -15.77 -3.81
N ARG A 428 -6.85 -16.74 -4.22
CA ARG A 428 -8.14 -16.52 -4.89
C ARG A 428 -9.32 -16.70 -3.93
N GLN A 429 -9.25 -16.11 -2.74
CA GLN A 429 -10.35 -16.22 -1.78
C GLN A 429 -11.59 -15.51 -2.34
N LEU A 430 -12.71 -16.24 -2.46
CA LEU A 430 -13.96 -15.74 -3.01
C LEU A 430 -14.99 -15.52 -1.90
N CYS A 431 -15.75 -14.44 -1.99
CA CYS A 431 -16.99 -14.24 -1.24
C CYS A 431 -18.17 -13.97 -2.18
N ILE A 432 -19.38 -14.05 -1.63
CA ILE A 432 -20.61 -13.68 -2.33
C ILE A 432 -21.19 -12.46 -1.62
N VAL A 433 -21.39 -11.37 -2.37
CA VAL A 433 -22.02 -10.15 -1.87
C VAL A 433 -23.11 -9.75 -2.85
N GLY A 434 -24.35 -9.64 -2.37
CA GLY A 434 -25.49 -9.26 -3.22
C GLY A 434 -25.77 -10.25 -4.37
N GLY A 435 -25.43 -11.53 -4.18
CA GLY A 435 -25.61 -12.60 -5.17
C GLY A 435 -24.48 -12.75 -6.21
N GLU A 436 -23.49 -11.86 -6.20
CA GLU A 436 -22.34 -11.90 -7.11
C GLU A 436 -21.09 -12.45 -6.43
N GLN A 437 -20.27 -13.20 -7.16
CA GLN A 437 -18.97 -13.70 -6.68
C GLN A 437 -17.88 -12.66 -6.92
N LEU A 438 -17.06 -12.40 -5.89
CA LEU A 438 -15.94 -11.48 -5.97
C LEU A 438 -14.76 -11.96 -5.12
N LEU A 439 -13.53 -11.56 -5.50
CA LEU A 439 -12.32 -11.84 -4.73
C LEU A 439 -12.23 -10.96 -3.48
N LEU A 440 -11.98 -11.56 -2.32
CA LEU A 440 -11.73 -10.84 -1.07
C LEU A 440 -10.38 -10.12 -1.12
N SER A 441 -10.39 -8.83 -0.79
CA SER A 441 -9.19 -8.03 -0.52
C SER A 441 -8.92 -7.96 0.98
N TRP A 442 -7.81 -7.34 1.38
CA TRP A 442 -7.51 -7.19 2.81
C TRP A 442 -8.46 -6.20 3.48
N SER A 443 -8.57 -4.98 2.92
CA SER A 443 -9.37 -3.91 3.53
C SER A 443 -10.75 -3.73 2.91
N GLY A 444 -11.04 -4.32 1.75
CA GLY A 444 -12.30 -4.09 1.05
C GLY A 444 -12.31 -2.76 0.30
N SER A 445 -11.16 -2.10 0.17
CA SER A 445 -11.01 -0.78 -0.44
C SER A 445 -11.10 -0.88 -1.96
N MET A 446 -11.80 0.04 -2.61
CA MET A 446 -11.92 0.05 -4.08
C MET A 446 -10.57 0.18 -4.80
N PHE A 447 -9.62 0.89 -4.20
CA PHE A 447 -8.28 1.04 -4.76
C PHE A 447 -7.55 -0.29 -4.94
N GLU A 448 -7.61 -1.21 -3.95
CA GLU A 448 -6.98 -2.54 -4.00
C GLU A 448 -7.43 -3.31 -5.26
N TYR A 449 -8.66 -3.06 -5.70
CA TYR A 449 -9.23 -3.65 -6.91
C TYR A 449 -8.88 -2.85 -8.18
N LEU A 450 -9.10 -1.55 -8.17
CA LEU A 450 -9.19 -0.76 -9.40
C LEU A 450 -7.92 0.01 -9.76
N MET A 451 -7.00 0.25 -8.83
CA MET A 451 -5.75 0.96 -9.15
C MET A 451 -4.95 0.25 -10.25
N PRO A 452 -4.72 -1.08 -10.21
CA PRO A 452 -3.96 -1.74 -11.29
C PRO A 452 -4.62 -1.60 -12.67
N LEU A 453 -5.94 -1.43 -12.73
CA LEU A 453 -6.71 -1.28 -13.98
C LEU A 453 -6.37 0.01 -14.74
N LEU A 454 -5.75 1.00 -14.10
CA LEU A 454 -5.32 2.25 -14.74
C LEU A 454 -4.36 1.99 -15.92
N VAL A 455 -3.48 0.99 -15.78
CA VAL A 455 -2.50 0.62 -16.79
C VAL A 455 -2.67 -0.82 -17.28
N MET A 456 -3.11 -1.75 -16.42
CA MET A 456 -3.27 -3.15 -16.80
C MET A 456 -4.61 -3.36 -17.53
N PRO A 457 -4.62 -4.01 -18.70
CA PRO A 457 -5.88 -4.30 -19.40
C PRO A 457 -6.69 -5.38 -18.67
N THR A 458 -8.01 -5.27 -18.77
CA THR A 458 -8.96 -6.32 -18.35
C THR A 458 -9.57 -7.02 -19.56
N TYR A 459 -10.05 -8.25 -19.36
CA TYR A 459 -10.68 -9.06 -20.39
C TYR A 459 -12.09 -9.50 -19.94
N PRO A 460 -13.11 -9.39 -20.79
CA PRO A 460 -14.48 -9.76 -20.44
C PRO A 460 -14.60 -11.21 -19.96
N ASN A 461 -15.46 -11.46 -18.96
CA ASN A 461 -15.75 -12.79 -18.42
C ASN A 461 -14.54 -13.50 -17.77
N THR A 462 -13.55 -12.73 -17.30
CA THR A 462 -12.47 -13.23 -16.44
C THR A 462 -12.82 -13.07 -14.96
N LEU A 463 -12.06 -13.74 -14.09
CA LEU A 463 -12.24 -13.65 -12.64
C LEU A 463 -12.11 -12.21 -12.12
N LEU A 464 -11.15 -11.46 -12.66
CA LEU A 464 -10.93 -10.06 -12.30
C LEU A 464 -12.04 -9.15 -12.84
N ASP A 465 -12.47 -9.32 -14.10
CA ASP A 465 -13.58 -8.55 -14.68
C ASP A 465 -14.89 -8.73 -13.89
N GLN A 466 -15.22 -9.98 -13.50
CA GLN A 466 -16.37 -10.24 -12.63
C GLN A 466 -16.22 -9.56 -11.26
N THR A 467 -15.03 -9.67 -10.65
CA THR A 467 -14.74 -9.04 -9.36
C THR A 467 -14.93 -7.53 -9.41
N TYR A 468 -14.46 -6.85 -10.48
CA TYR A 468 -14.59 -5.40 -10.64
C TYR A 468 -16.05 -4.95 -10.74
N ARG A 469 -16.89 -5.68 -11.49
CA ARG A 469 -18.32 -5.38 -11.59
C ARG A 469 -19.03 -5.62 -10.26
N ALA A 470 -18.71 -6.72 -9.59
CA ALA A 470 -19.30 -7.10 -8.32
C ALA A 470 -18.95 -6.13 -7.18
N ILE A 471 -17.70 -5.65 -7.10
CA ILE A 471 -17.31 -4.69 -6.04
C ILE A 471 -17.99 -3.32 -6.23
N ILE A 472 -18.14 -2.84 -7.47
CA ILE A 472 -18.87 -1.59 -7.76
C ILE A 472 -20.35 -1.75 -7.40
N LYS A 473 -20.97 -2.87 -7.76
CA LYS A 473 -22.34 -3.17 -7.37
C LYS A 473 -22.51 -3.18 -5.84
N ALA A 474 -21.59 -3.83 -5.11
CA ALA A 474 -21.61 -3.86 -3.65
C ALA A 474 -21.50 -2.46 -3.05
N GLN A 475 -20.64 -1.59 -3.60
CA GLN A 475 -20.50 -0.18 -3.19
C GLN A 475 -21.79 0.62 -3.42
N ILE A 476 -22.40 0.49 -4.60
CA ILE A 476 -23.67 1.17 -4.93
C ILE A 476 -24.78 0.72 -3.99
N ASP A 477 -24.95 -0.59 -3.80
CA ASP A 477 -26.01 -1.15 -2.96
C ASP A 477 -25.81 -0.77 -1.48
N TYR A 478 -24.58 -0.78 -0.98
CA TYR A 478 -24.25 -0.39 0.39
C TYR A 478 -24.51 1.11 0.67
N ALA A 479 -24.14 1.99 -0.27
CA ALA A 479 -24.38 3.42 -0.14
C ALA A 479 -25.86 3.76 -0.27
N ARG A 480 -26.59 3.08 -1.16
CA ARG A 480 -28.05 3.24 -1.32
C ARG A 480 -28.79 2.94 -0.02
N GLN A 481 -28.40 1.89 0.70
CA GLN A 481 -28.98 1.55 2.01
C GLN A 481 -28.79 2.65 3.07
N ARG A 482 -27.76 3.50 2.91
CA ARG A 482 -27.40 4.58 3.84
C ARG A 482 -27.79 5.98 3.34
N GLY A 483 -28.34 6.08 2.14
CA GLY A 483 -28.75 7.36 1.54
C GLY A 483 -27.59 8.26 1.09
N VAL A 484 -26.35 7.79 1.07
CA VAL A 484 -25.16 8.58 0.72
C VAL A 484 -24.68 8.30 -0.72
N PRO A 485 -23.80 9.13 -1.31
CA PRO A 485 -23.03 8.74 -2.49
C PRO A 485 -22.12 7.54 -2.21
N TRP A 486 -21.74 6.78 -3.25
CA TRP A 486 -20.83 5.62 -3.10
C TRP A 486 -19.39 5.97 -3.49
N GLY A 487 -18.42 5.11 -3.16
CA GLY A 487 -17.00 5.33 -3.42
C GLY A 487 -16.14 5.20 -2.15
N ILE A 488 -16.30 4.10 -1.40
CA ILE A 488 -15.58 3.87 -0.15
C ILE A 488 -14.23 3.23 -0.45
N SER A 489 -13.15 3.90 -0.02
CA SER A 489 -11.76 3.52 -0.30
C SER A 489 -10.85 4.19 0.74
N GLU A 490 -9.56 3.83 0.81
CA GLU A 490 -8.60 4.52 1.69
C GLU A 490 -8.59 6.03 1.46
N SER A 491 -8.58 6.80 2.53
CA SER A 491 -8.69 8.25 2.43
C SER A 491 -8.41 8.95 3.75
N GLY A 492 -8.29 10.27 3.67
CA GLY A 492 -8.38 11.14 4.84
C GLY A 492 -9.77 11.06 5.50
N TYR A 493 -9.86 11.28 6.81
CA TYR A 493 -11.14 11.30 7.55
C TYR A 493 -11.15 12.37 8.63
N ASN A 494 -12.31 12.64 9.25
CA ASN A 494 -12.51 13.79 10.14
C ASN A 494 -11.90 13.59 11.55
N ILE A 495 -10.63 13.22 11.62
CA ILE A 495 -9.77 13.24 12.79
C ILE A 495 -8.46 13.93 12.39
N VAL A 496 -7.99 14.83 13.24
CA VAL A 496 -6.72 15.54 13.05
C VAL A 496 -5.73 15.20 14.15
N ASP A 497 -4.43 15.23 13.83
CA ASP A 497 -3.36 15.11 14.82
C ASP A 497 -3.15 16.40 15.62
N ALA A 498 -2.16 16.40 16.52
CA ALA A 498 -1.77 17.57 17.30
C ALA A 498 -1.31 18.77 16.45
N ASN A 499 -0.92 18.53 15.19
CA ASN A 499 -0.52 19.56 14.23
C ASN A 499 -1.66 19.97 13.31
N LEU A 500 -2.89 19.50 13.58
CA LEU A 500 -4.10 19.77 12.82
C LEU A 500 -4.08 19.22 11.39
N ASN A 501 -3.34 18.12 11.14
CA ASN A 501 -3.37 17.39 9.87
C ASN A 501 -4.38 16.25 9.92
N TYR A 502 -5.21 16.11 8.88
CA TYR A 502 -6.11 14.97 8.76
C TYR A 502 -5.35 13.64 8.79
N GLN A 503 -5.90 12.68 9.52
CA GLN A 503 -5.40 11.32 9.57
C GLN A 503 -5.89 10.51 8.36
N TYR A 504 -5.14 9.46 8.02
CA TYR A 504 -5.38 8.63 6.85
C TYR A 504 -5.51 7.15 7.23
N ARG A 505 -6.45 6.43 6.62
CA ARG A 505 -6.57 4.97 6.78
C ARG A 505 -7.38 4.33 5.66
N ALA A 506 -7.30 3.01 5.57
CA ALA A 506 -8.11 2.20 4.66
C ALA A 506 -9.55 1.98 5.17
N PHE A 507 -10.51 2.22 4.27
CA PHE A 507 -11.95 1.97 4.42
C PHE A 507 -12.42 1.01 3.33
N GLY A 508 -13.50 0.27 3.60
CA GLY A 508 -14.06 -0.68 2.65
C GLY A 508 -15.51 -0.99 2.95
N VAL A 509 -16.17 -1.72 2.05
CA VAL A 509 -17.55 -2.15 2.26
C VAL A 509 -17.57 -3.45 3.09
N PRO A 510 -18.47 -3.58 4.07
CA PRO A 510 -18.63 -4.81 4.83
C PRO A 510 -18.84 -6.03 3.92
N GLY A 511 -18.08 -7.11 4.17
CA GLY A 511 -18.15 -8.35 3.40
C GLY A 511 -17.26 -8.39 2.16
N THR A 512 -16.58 -7.29 1.80
CA THR A 512 -15.64 -7.26 0.65
C THR A 512 -14.18 -7.31 1.07
N GLY A 513 -13.87 -7.08 2.35
CA GLY A 513 -12.53 -7.17 2.93
C GLY A 513 -12.43 -8.13 4.13
N MET A 514 -11.22 -8.61 4.41
CA MET A 514 -10.93 -9.45 5.60
C MET A 514 -10.86 -8.65 6.91
N LYS A 515 -10.52 -7.36 6.83
CA LYS A 515 -10.44 -6.45 7.96
C LYS A 515 -11.79 -6.33 8.69
N ARG A 516 -11.77 -6.32 10.02
CA ARG A 516 -12.97 -6.07 10.86
C ARG A 516 -13.36 -4.61 10.89
N GLY A 517 -14.61 -4.32 11.27
CA GLY A 517 -15.08 -2.96 11.51
C GLY A 517 -15.30 -2.11 10.26
N LEU A 518 -15.34 -2.72 9.07
CA LEU A 518 -15.65 -2.00 7.82
C LEU A 518 -17.02 -1.32 7.85
N ALA A 519 -17.93 -1.77 8.72
CA ALA A 519 -19.25 -1.16 8.89
C ALA A 519 -19.24 0.06 9.83
N ASP A 520 -18.17 0.22 10.63
CA ASP A 520 -18.09 1.21 11.71
C ASP A 520 -17.85 2.62 11.17
N ASP A 521 -17.33 2.70 9.94
CA ASP A 521 -16.97 3.93 9.27
C ASP A 521 -17.71 4.08 7.95
N LEU A 522 -18.24 5.27 7.71
CA LEU A 522 -18.85 5.64 6.44
C LEU A 522 -18.12 6.85 5.88
N VAL A 523 -17.01 6.59 5.20
CA VAL A 523 -16.19 7.61 4.55
C VAL A 523 -16.21 7.37 3.05
N VAL A 524 -16.66 8.38 2.31
CA VAL A 524 -16.79 8.33 0.85
C VAL A 524 -15.65 9.15 0.25
N ALA A 525 -14.85 8.52 -0.59
CA ALA A 525 -13.70 9.10 -1.27
C ALA A 525 -14.00 9.24 -2.77
N PRO A 526 -14.23 10.46 -3.30
CA PRO A 526 -14.66 10.65 -4.69
C PRO A 526 -13.71 10.04 -5.74
N TYR A 527 -12.41 9.98 -5.47
CA TYR A 527 -11.45 9.36 -6.40
C TYR A 527 -11.74 7.87 -6.65
N ALA A 528 -12.35 7.17 -5.69
CA ALA A 528 -12.77 5.78 -5.86
C ALA A 528 -13.90 5.66 -6.90
N THR A 529 -14.86 6.59 -6.87
CA THR A 529 -15.87 6.69 -7.94
C THR A 529 -15.23 7.06 -9.27
N MET A 530 -14.21 7.93 -9.28
CA MET A 530 -13.46 8.22 -10.52
C MET A 530 -12.81 6.97 -11.09
N LEU A 531 -12.19 6.11 -10.26
CA LEU A 531 -11.63 4.83 -10.69
C LEU A 531 -12.70 3.90 -11.32
N ALA A 532 -13.92 3.91 -10.78
CA ALA A 532 -15.02 3.10 -11.30
C ALA A 532 -15.49 3.50 -12.71
N LEU A 533 -15.11 4.69 -13.21
CA LEU A 533 -15.33 5.07 -14.61
C LEU A 533 -14.76 4.04 -15.61
N MET A 534 -13.71 3.31 -15.20
CA MET A 534 -13.07 2.28 -16.04
C MET A 534 -13.87 0.97 -16.16
N VAL A 535 -14.95 0.82 -15.39
CA VAL A 535 -15.74 -0.42 -15.32
C VAL A 535 -17.23 -0.15 -15.58
N ASP A 536 -17.80 0.87 -14.93
CA ASP A 536 -19.19 1.32 -15.08
C ASP A 536 -19.22 2.85 -15.14
N ALA A 537 -18.97 3.38 -16.34
CA ALA A 537 -18.82 4.81 -16.57
C ALA A 537 -20.11 5.60 -16.32
N GLU A 538 -21.27 5.02 -16.64
CA GLU A 538 -22.57 5.68 -16.50
C GLU A 538 -22.91 5.86 -15.03
N ALA A 539 -22.87 4.78 -14.23
CA ALA A 539 -23.16 4.86 -12.80
C ALA A 539 -22.16 5.73 -12.04
N ALA A 540 -20.87 5.66 -12.43
CA ALA A 540 -19.83 6.50 -11.84
C ALA A 540 -20.05 7.98 -12.17
N CYS A 541 -20.38 8.32 -13.41
CA CYS A 541 -20.61 9.71 -13.82
C CYS A 541 -21.82 10.32 -13.09
N ASP A 542 -22.93 9.60 -12.99
CA ASP A 542 -24.12 10.04 -12.25
C ASP A 542 -23.81 10.31 -10.77
N ASN A 543 -23.01 9.44 -10.15
CA ASN A 543 -22.60 9.60 -8.76
C ASN A 543 -21.64 10.79 -8.58
N LEU A 544 -20.70 11.02 -9.50
CA LEU A 544 -19.84 12.20 -9.48
C LEU A 544 -20.65 13.49 -9.67
N GLN A 545 -21.61 13.54 -10.59
CA GLN A 545 -22.50 14.69 -10.75
C GLN A 545 -23.33 14.95 -9.48
N ARG A 546 -23.82 13.89 -8.83
CA ARG A 546 -24.49 13.98 -7.52
C ARG A 546 -23.57 14.57 -6.45
N MET A 547 -22.32 14.10 -6.34
CA MET A 547 -21.34 14.64 -5.40
C MET A 547 -20.99 16.11 -5.67
N ALA A 548 -20.89 16.49 -6.95
CA ALA A 548 -20.65 17.87 -7.35
C ALA A 548 -21.81 18.78 -6.92
N ALA A 549 -23.06 18.34 -7.14
CA ALA A 549 -24.25 19.06 -6.70
C ALA A 549 -24.36 19.19 -5.16
N LEU A 550 -23.75 18.28 -4.41
CA LEU A 550 -23.64 18.34 -2.94
C LEU A 550 -22.51 19.26 -2.45
N GLY A 551 -21.73 19.88 -3.36
CA GLY A 551 -20.67 20.82 -3.01
C GLY A 551 -19.35 20.17 -2.59
N PHE A 552 -19.07 18.94 -3.02
CA PHE A 552 -17.85 18.21 -2.64
C PHE A 552 -16.63 18.51 -3.52
N MET A 553 -16.71 19.56 -4.34
CA MET A 553 -15.62 20.00 -5.21
C MET A 553 -14.95 21.27 -4.67
N GLY A 554 -13.63 21.33 -4.76
CA GLY A 554 -12.81 22.51 -4.54
C GLY A 554 -12.05 22.94 -5.80
N LYS A 555 -10.94 23.65 -5.60
CA LYS A 555 -10.11 24.21 -6.67
C LYS A 555 -9.59 23.16 -7.66
N TYR A 556 -9.19 22.00 -7.14
CA TYR A 556 -8.55 20.94 -7.92
C TYR A 556 -9.50 19.78 -8.27
N GLY A 557 -10.80 20.04 -8.30
CA GLY A 557 -11.81 19.01 -8.51
C GLY A 557 -12.35 18.50 -7.16
N PHE A 558 -12.63 17.22 -7.03
CA PHE A 558 -13.16 16.68 -5.78
C PHE A 558 -12.17 16.76 -4.63
N TYR A 559 -12.69 17.09 -3.44
CA TYR A 559 -11.97 16.95 -2.18
C TYR A 559 -11.68 15.48 -1.88
N GLU A 560 -10.69 15.26 -1.01
CA GLU A 560 -10.18 13.95 -0.62
C GLU A 560 -11.29 12.98 -0.19
N ALA A 561 -12.16 13.40 0.74
CA ALA A 561 -13.20 12.54 1.28
C ALA A 561 -14.35 13.31 1.94
N ILE A 562 -15.43 12.58 2.18
CA ILE A 562 -16.62 13.01 2.92
C ILE A 562 -16.88 11.97 4.00
N ASP A 563 -16.74 12.38 5.25
CA ASP A 563 -16.95 11.52 6.42
C ASP A 563 -18.38 11.69 6.91
N TYR A 564 -19.18 10.62 6.84
CA TYR A 564 -20.56 10.53 7.33
C TYR A 564 -20.64 9.82 8.69
N THR A 565 -19.50 9.53 9.31
CA THR A 565 -19.47 8.71 10.52
C THR A 565 -19.94 9.52 11.72
N SER A 566 -21.14 9.22 12.19
CA SER A 566 -21.85 9.94 13.27
C SER A 566 -20.99 10.26 14.50
N ALA A 567 -20.12 9.33 14.92
CA ALA A 567 -19.23 9.51 16.08
C ALA A 567 -18.18 10.62 15.91
N ARG A 568 -17.87 11.03 14.68
CA ARG A 568 -16.86 12.06 14.35
C ARG A 568 -17.47 13.38 13.90
N LEU A 569 -18.79 13.48 13.85
CA LEU A 569 -19.47 14.67 13.36
C LEU A 569 -19.73 15.66 14.51
N PRO A 570 -19.52 16.97 14.29
CA PRO A 570 -20.05 18.00 15.17
C PRO A 570 -21.58 17.89 15.28
N ARG A 571 -22.16 18.36 16.41
CA ARG A 571 -23.62 18.37 16.58
C ARG A 571 -24.30 19.13 15.42
N ASN A 572 -25.36 18.53 14.87
CA ASN A 572 -26.18 19.06 13.77
C ASN A 572 -25.48 19.14 12.39
N GLN A 573 -24.49 18.29 12.13
CA GLN A 573 -23.95 18.09 10.77
C GLN A 573 -24.22 16.65 10.31
N ASP A 574 -24.60 16.49 9.05
CA ASP A 574 -24.85 15.19 8.43
C ASP A 574 -23.57 14.56 7.84
N PHE A 575 -22.54 15.38 7.59
CA PHE A 575 -21.23 14.96 7.12
C PHE A 575 -20.16 16.03 7.39
N ALA A 576 -18.89 15.64 7.29
CA ALA A 576 -17.74 16.54 7.27
C ALA A 576 -16.93 16.35 5.98
N VAL A 577 -16.54 17.45 5.33
CA VAL A 577 -15.71 17.41 4.10
C VAL A 577 -14.25 17.55 4.47
N ILE A 578 -13.44 16.59 4.04
CA ILE A 578 -12.00 16.55 4.27
C ILE A 578 -11.37 17.37 3.14
N ARG A 579 -11.15 18.66 3.42
CA ARG A 579 -10.64 19.63 2.43
C ARG A 579 -9.12 19.50 2.25
N SER A 580 -8.72 18.37 1.71
CA SER A 580 -7.36 18.08 1.26
C SER A 580 -7.39 17.44 -0.13
N PHE A 581 -6.21 17.30 -0.73
CA PHE A 581 -5.98 16.64 -2.00
C PHE A 581 -4.71 15.80 -1.90
N MET A 582 -4.77 14.52 -2.24
CA MET A 582 -3.59 13.64 -2.30
C MET A 582 -3.10 13.47 -3.74
N ALA A 583 -1.79 13.47 -3.95
CA ALA A 583 -1.22 13.43 -5.29
C ALA A 583 -1.59 12.16 -6.06
N HIS A 584 -1.54 10.98 -5.42
CA HIS A 584 -1.94 9.73 -6.06
C HIS A 584 -3.45 9.69 -6.33
N HIS A 585 -4.32 10.19 -5.45
CA HIS A 585 -5.76 10.28 -5.72
C HIS A 585 -6.07 11.19 -6.92
N GLN A 586 -5.41 12.34 -7.01
CA GLN A 586 -5.52 13.23 -8.17
C GLN A 586 -4.99 12.58 -9.45
N GLY A 587 -3.86 11.88 -9.38
CA GLY A 587 -3.27 11.18 -10.52
C GLY A 587 -4.15 10.06 -11.03
N MET A 588 -4.60 9.18 -10.13
CA MET A 588 -5.52 8.09 -10.44
C MET A 588 -6.83 8.59 -11.04
N GLY A 589 -7.43 9.61 -10.44
CA GLY A 589 -8.64 10.24 -10.95
C GLY A 589 -8.46 10.79 -12.36
N LEU A 590 -7.35 11.49 -12.62
CA LEU A 590 -7.06 12.06 -13.94
C LEU A 590 -6.89 10.99 -15.02
N LEU A 591 -6.15 9.92 -14.71
CA LEU A 591 -5.96 8.79 -15.61
C LEU A 591 -7.28 8.05 -15.89
N ALA A 592 -8.13 7.86 -14.87
CA ALA A 592 -9.44 7.22 -15.03
C ALA A 592 -10.41 8.06 -15.87
N LEU A 593 -10.35 9.39 -15.78
CA LEU A 593 -11.09 10.27 -16.69
C LEU A 593 -10.61 10.11 -18.14
N SER A 594 -9.30 10.09 -18.33
CA SER A 594 -8.69 9.87 -19.65
C SER A 594 -9.01 8.49 -20.22
N TYR A 595 -9.18 7.48 -19.37
CA TYR A 595 -9.59 6.15 -19.78
C TYR A 595 -10.89 6.18 -20.59
N VAL A 596 -11.91 6.86 -20.10
CA VAL A 596 -13.21 6.95 -20.78
C VAL A 596 -13.14 7.93 -21.94
N LEU A 597 -12.53 9.10 -21.75
CA LEU A 597 -12.59 10.21 -22.72
C LEU A 597 -11.63 10.04 -23.92
N HIS A 598 -10.55 9.27 -23.78
CA HIS A 598 -9.54 9.09 -24.83
C HIS A 598 -9.30 7.63 -25.22
N ASN A 599 -10.27 6.75 -24.95
CA ASN A 599 -10.20 5.34 -25.29
C ASN A 599 -8.95 4.66 -24.70
N ARG A 600 -8.90 4.63 -23.36
CA ARG A 600 -7.95 3.85 -22.54
C ARG A 600 -6.48 4.00 -22.95
N PRO A 601 -5.96 5.25 -23.06
CA PRO A 601 -4.63 5.48 -23.62
C PRO A 601 -3.51 4.80 -22.81
N MET A 602 -3.61 4.78 -21.48
CA MET A 602 -2.61 4.13 -20.62
C MET A 602 -2.57 2.61 -20.78
N GLN A 603 -3.73 1.94 -20.87
CA GLN A 603 -3.76 0.51 -21.17
C GLN A 603 -3.18 0.21 -22.55
N ARG A 604 -3.47 1.03 -23.57
CA ARG A 604 -2.90 0.84 -24.91
C ARG A 604 -1.38 1.02 -24.93
N ARG A 605 -0.86 1.97 -24.14
CA ARG A 605 0.58 2.17 -23.95
C ARG A 605 1.22 0.96 -23.25
N PHE A 606 0.57 0.46 -22.19
CA PHE A 606 0.99 -0.75 -21.48
C PHE A 606 1.00 -1.98 -22.41
N GLU A 607 -0.08 -2.20 -23.16
CA GLU A 607 -0.23 -3.28 -24.15
C GLU A 607 0.78 -3.18 -25.31
N SER A 608 1.42 -2.04 -25.51
CA SER A 608 2.40 -1.85 -26.59
C SER A 608 3.84 -2.21 -26.19
N ASP A 609 4.12 -2.44 -24.91
CA ASP A 609 5.44 -2.87 -24.48
C ASP A 609 5.64 -4.38 -24.76
N PRO A 610 6.71 -4.79 -25.47
CA PRO A 610 6.93 -6.19 -25.83
C PRO A 610 7.04 -7.15 -24.63
N LEU A 611 7.62 -6.71 -23.50
CA LEU A 611 7.73 -7.55 -22.30
C LEU A 611 6.34 -7.80 -21.71
N PHE A 612 5.51 -6.76 -21.65
CA PHE A 612 4.15 -6.89 -21.15
C PHE A 612 3.27 -7.74 -22.07
N GLN A 613 3.40 -7.60 -23.39
CA GLN A 613 2.70 -8.45 -24.36
C GLN A 613 2.95 -9.95 -24.12
N ALA A 614 4.20 -10.34 -23.84
CA ALA A 614 4.56 -11.73 -23.57
C ALA A 614 3.90 -12.29 -22.30
N THR A 615 3.53 -11.44 -21.34
CA THR A 615 2.98 -11.83 -20.03
C THR A 615 1.45 -11.69 -19.95
N MET A 616 0.79 -11.05 -20.92
CA MET A 616 -0.66 -10.76 -20.91
C MET A 616 -1.58 -11.95 -20.57
N LEU A 617 -1.17 -13.17 -20.90
CA LEU A 617 -1.99 -14.38 -20.69
C LEU A 617 -2.34 -14.61 -19.22
N VAL A 618 -1.52 -14.16 -18.26
CA VAL A 618 -1.82 -14.30 -16.82
C VAL A 618 -3.06 -13.52 -16.39
N LEU A 619 -3.48 -12.50 -17.17
CA LEU A 619 -4.66 -11.69 -16.92
C LEU A 619 -5.96 -12.33 -17.43
N GLN A 620 -5.87 -13.45 -18.15
CA GLN A 620 -7.01 -14.11 -18.81
C GLN A 620 -7.55 -15.31 -18.02
N GLU A 621 -7.38 -15.29 -16.69
CA GLU A 621 -7.86 -16.35 -15.80
C GLU A 621 -9.40 -16.45 -15.83
N ARG A 622 -9.90 -17.64 -16.14
CA ARG A 622 -11.35 -17.92 -16.21
C ARG A 622 -11.95 -18.03 -14.82
N VAL A 623 -13.22 -17.65 -14.70
CA VAL A 623 -14.02 -17.88 -13.48
C VAL A 623 -14.12 -19.40 -13.20
N PRO A 624 -13.76 -19.88 -11.98
CA PRO A 624 -13.90 -21.28 -11.61
C PRO A 624 -15.37 -21.74 -11.68
N LYS A 625 -15.63 -22.89 -12.31
CA LYS A 625 -17.00 -23.42 -12.52
C LYS A 625 -17.59 -24.22 -11.33
N SER A 626 -16.81 -24.49 -10.27
CA SER A 626 -17.26 -25.29 -9.12
C SER A 626 -16.63 -24.82 -7.80
N GLY A 627 -17.48 -24.63 -6.78
CA GLY A 627 -17.12 -24.69 -5.35
C GLY A 627 -16.58 -23.40 -4.71
N ALA A 628 -17.38 -22.32 -4.69
CA ALA A 628 -17.10 -21.20 -3.77
C ALA A 628 -17.15 -21.72 -2.33
N PHE A 629 -16.05 -21.64 -1.59
CA PHE A 629 -16.08 -21.86 -0.14
C PHE A 629 -16.98 -20.78 0.48
N HIS A 630 -18.14 -21.20 0.97
CA HIS A 630 -19.13 -20.33 1.60
C HIS A 630 -18.58 -19.76 2.91
N SER A 631 -18.27 -18.46 2.95
CA SER A 631 -18.25 -17.74 4.22
C SER A 631 -19.64 -17.15 4.51
N ASN A 632 -20.58 -17.97 4.97
CA ASN A 632 -21.91 -17.53 5.46
C ASN A 632 -21.83 -16.62 6.71
N SER A 633 -20.65 -16.17 7.10
CA SER A 633 -20.41 -15.31 8.28
C SER A 633 -20.49 -13.81 7.98
N ALA A 634 -20.35 -13.37 6.72
CA ALA A 634 -20.36 -11.95 6.36
C ALA A 634 -21.77 -11.33 6.38
N GLU A 635 -22.80 -12.03 5.87
CA GLU A 635 -24.19 -11.54 5.89
C GLU A 635 -24.79 -11.52 7.31
N LEU A 636 -24.45 -12.51 8.14
CA LEU A 636 -24.95 -12.59 9.53
C LEU A 636 -24.29 -11.55 10.46
N ALA A 637 -23.07 -11.10 10.16
CA ALA A 637 -22.40 -10.02 10.87
C ALA A 637 -22.95 -8.64 10.47
N ALA A 638 -23.39 -8.46 9.22
CA ALA A 638 -23.92 -7.20 8.70
C ALA A 638 -25.30 -6.80 9.28
N MET A 639 -26.06 -7.75 9.84
CA MET A 639 -27.40 -7.50 10.40
C MET A 639 -27.41 -7.13 11.89
N ARG A 640 -26.26 -7.07 12.57
CA ARG A 640 -26.18 -6.65 13.98
C ARG A 640 -25.54 -5.26 14.05
N ALA A 641 -26.34 -4.26 14.41
CA ALA A 641 -25.82 -2.94 14.77
C ALA A 641 -24.85 -3.08 15.96
N PRO A 642 -23.55 -2.73 15.83
CA PRO A 642 -22.65 -2.74 16.97
C PRO A 642 -22.73 -1.40 17.69
N ALA A 643 -22.67 -1.47 19.01
CA ALA A 643 -22.40 -0.31 19.86
C ALA A 643 -20.99 0.26 19.53
N PRO A 644 -20.74 1.56 19.71
CA PRO A 644 -19.49 2.20 19.32
C PRO A 644 -18.29 1.58 20.05
N GLU A 645 -17.41 0.90 19.31
CA GLU A 645 -16.15 0.37 19.83
C GLU A 645 -15.06 1.43 19.74
N THR A 646 -14.46 1.74 20.89
CA THR A 646 -13.30 2.62 21.00
C THR A 646 -12.07 1.81 20.60
N VAL A 647 -11.45 2.11 19.45
CA VAL A 647 -10.18 1.47 19.06
C VAL A 647 -9.11 1.86 20.06
N MET A 648 -8.73 0.94 20.95
CA MET A 648 -7.58 1.10 21.83
C MET A 648 -6.34 0.42 21.21
N PRO A 649 -5.18 1.06 21.27
CA PRO A 649 -3.94 0.58 20.65
C PRO A 649 -3.47 -0.76 21.24
N MET A 650 -2.63 -1.48 20.48
CA MET A 650 -1.90 -2.67 20.96
C MET A 650 -1.28 -2.44 22.35
N ARG A 651 -1.36 -3.44 23.24
CA ARG A 651 -0.79 -3.35 24.60
C ARG A 651 0.73 -3.51 24.52
N ILE A 652 1.41 -2.38 24.37
CA ILE A 652 2.87 -2.29 24.39
C ILE A 652 3.32 -1.91 25.81
N ILE A 653 4.15 -2.75 26.41
CA ILE A 653 4.68 -2.59 27.76
C ILE A 653 6.19 -2.51 27.67
N THR A 654 6.78 -1.44 28.17
CA THR A 654 8.23 -1.19 28.11
C THR A 654 8.91 -1.29 29.48
N GLN A 655 8.13 -1.51 30.55
CA GLN A 655 8.60 -1.65 31.92
C GLN A 655 8.74 -3.14 32.28
N THR A 656 9.87 -3.49 32.90
CA THR A 656 10.18 -4.85 33.40
C THR A 656 9.42 -5.19 34.68
N SER A 657 9.01 -4.18 35.44
CA SER A 657 8.24 -4.30 36.68
C SER A 657 7.12 -3.26 36.72
N THR A 658 5.91 -3.72 37.00
CA THR A 658 4.70 -2.90 37.15
C THR A 658 4.10 -3.13 38.54
N ALA A 659 3.38 -2.14 39.09
CA ALA A 659 2.74 -2.27 40.41
C ALA A 659 1.73 -3.42 40.49
N GLN A 660 1.14 -3.77 39.35
CA GLN A 660 0.34 -4.96 39.17
C GLN A 660 0.84 -5.71 37.92
N PRO A 661 1.08 -7.02 37.98
CA PRO A 661 1.62 -7.77 36.83
C PRO A 661 0.68 -7.68 35.63
N GLU A 662 1.15 -7.14 34.51
CA GLU A 662 0.38 -7.15 33.27
C GLU A 662 0.40 -8.57 32.70
N VAL A 663 -0.77 -9.14 32.42
CA VAL A 663 -0.91 -10.54 31.96
C VAL A 663 -1.49 -10.64 30.55
N GLN A 664 -1.19 -11.77 29.91
CA GLN A 664 -1.82 -12.26 28.69
C GLN A 664 -2.27 -13.71 28.86
N LEU A 665 -3.48 -14.01 28.38
CA LEU A 665 -4.09 -15.34 28.45
C LEU A 665 -4.22 -15.93 27.06
N LEU A 666 -3.68 -17.13 26.86
CA LEU A 666 -3.66 -17.84 25.59
C LEU A 666 -4.31 -19.21 25.76
N SER A 667 -5.16 -19.63 24.81
CA SER A 667 -5.83 -20.92 24.91
C SER A 667 -6.44 -21.42 23.59
N ASN A 668 -6.47 -22.75 23.44
CA ASN A 668 -7.27 -23.45 22.43
C ASN A 668 -8.57 -24.07 23.01
N GLY A 669 -8.95 -23.66 24.23
CA GLY A 669 -10.09 -24.18 24.99
C GLY A 669 -9.75 -25.37 25.92
N ARG A 670 -8.70 -26.14 25.64
CA ARG A 670 -8.26 -27.28 26.49
C ARG A 670 -6.91 -27.03 27.14
N TYR A 671 -5.97 -26.44 26.41
CA TYR A 671 -4.67 -25.98 26.91
C TYR A 671 -4.73 -24.47 27.17
N HIS A 672 -4.17 -24.03 28.29
CA HIS A 672 -4.22 -22.65 28.75
C HIS A 672 -2.85 -22.20 29.22
N VAL A 673 -2.42 -21.03 28.76
CA VAL A 673 -1.19 -20.36 29.20
C VAL A 673 -1.53 -18.98 29.71
N MET A 674 -0.99 -18.63 30.87
CA MET A 674 -0.91 -17.24 31.32
C MET A 674 0.55 -16.83 31.29
N VAL A 675 0.85 -15.66 30.74
CA VAL A 675 2.20 -15.09 30.76
C VAL A 675 2.13 -13.62 31.20
N THR A 676 3.08 -13.21 32.02
CA THR A 676 3.22 -11.83 32.49
C THR A 676 4.15 -11.04 31.58
N ALA A 677 4.09 -9.71 31.66
CA ALA A 677 5.02 -8.84 30.95
C ALA A 677 6.47 -8.95 31.43
N ALA A 678 6.73 -9.58 32.58
CA ALA A 678 8.08 -9.87 33.03
C ALA A 678 8.57 -11.26 32.55
N GLY A 679 7.68 -12.10 32.02
CA GLY A 679 7.99 -13.44 31.53
C GLY A 679 7.69 -14.58 32.51
N GLY A 680 7.16 -14.28 33.70
CA GLY A 680 6.53 -15.29 34.56
C GLY A 680 5.33 -15.91 33.86
N SER A 681 5.03 -17.18 34.11
CA SER A 681 3.95 -17.87 33.41
C SER A 681 3.42 -19.10 34.14
N TYR A 682 2.28 -19.64 33.69
CA TYR A 682 1.87 -21.00 33.98
C TYR A 682 1.20 -21.65 32.78
N SER A 683 1.20 -22.98 32.76
CA SER A 683 0.52 -23.79 31.75
C SER A 683 -0.42 -24.77 32.43
N ARG A 684 -1.63 -24.92 31.89
CA ARG A 684 -2.71 -25.78 32.42
C ARG A 684 -3.38 -26.51 31.27
N TRP A 685 -3.58 -27.82 31.42
CA TRP A 685 -4.28 -28.65 30.46
C TRP A 685 -5.51 -29.29 31.11
N LYS A 686 -6.70 -28.99 30.59
CA LYS A 686 -7.98 -29.27 31.26
C LYS A 686 -7.87 -28.78 32.71
N ASP A 687 -8.18 -29.60 33.71
CA ASP A 687 -8.08 -29.21 35.12
C ASP A 687 -6.71 -29.50 35.77
N LEU A 688 -5.72 -29.92 35.00
CA LEU A 688 -4.39 -30.27 35.49
C LEU A 688 -3.40 -29.13 35.26
N ALA A 689 -2.69 -28.73 36.31
CA ALA A 689 -1.54 -27.85 36.17
C ALA A 689 -0.41 -28.61 35.45
N VAL A 690 0.12 -28.03 34.38
CA VAL A 690 1.26 -28.57 33.63
C VAL A 690 2.54 -28.10 34.31
N THR A 691 2.64 -26.79 34.55
CA THR A 691 3.76 -26.16 35.25
C THR A 691 3.33 -25.57 36.58
N ARG A 692 4.27 -25.52 37.54
CA ARG A 692 4.01 -24.97 38.89
C ARG A 692 3.91 -23.46 38.88
N TRP A 693 2.91 -22.92 39.56
CA TRP A 693 2.70 -21.48 39.71
C TRP A 693 1.94 -21.14 40.99
N ARG A 694 2.14 -19.91 41.50
CA ARG A 694 1.45 -19.36 42.66
C ARG A 694 1.04 -17.92 42.41
N GLU A 695 -0.10 -17.52 42.96
CA GLU A 695 -0.64 -16.16 42.94
C GLU A 695 0.09 -15.21 43.91
N ASP A 696 1.40 -15.04 43.73
CA ASP A 696 2.21 -14.14 44.53
C ASP A 696 2.45 -12.81 43.80
N ALA A 697 1.74 -11.75 44.20
CA ALA A 697 1.90 -10.43 43.60
C ALA A 697 3.26 -9.77 43.91
N THR A 698 4.04 -10.31 44.86
CA THR A 698 5.36 -9.79 45.23
C THR A 698 6.52 -10.45 44.49
N ALA A 699 6.29 -11.64 43.91
CA ALA A 699 7.31 -12.42 43.22
C ALA A 699 6.73 -13.10 41.97
N ASP A 700 7.27 -12.76 40.80
CA ASP A 700 6.87 -13.33 39.51
C ASP A 700 7.88 -14.38 38.99
N ASN A 701 8.38 -15.20 39.91
CA ASN A 701 9.51 -16.11 39.67
C ASN A 701 9.09 -17.53 39.27
N TRP A 702 7.83 -17.73 38.88
CA TRP A 702 7.28 -19.02 38.47
C TRP A 702 7.02 -19.05 36.96
N GLY A 703 7.27 -20.20 36.33
CA GLY A 703 6.86 -20.45 34.95
C GLY A 703 7.85 -21.25 34.13
N THR A 704 7.73 -21.07 32.82
CA THR A 704 8.58 -21.70 31.80
C THR A 704 9.59 -20.67 31.34
N PHE A 705 10.84 -20.90 31.66
CA PHE A 705 11.94 -19.96 31.42
C PHE A 705 12.91 -20.50 30.38
N CYS A 706 13.55 -19.59 29.65
CA CYS A 706 14.68 -19.91 28.78
C CYS A 706 15.85 -18.98 29.13
N TYR A 707 16.91 -19.56 29.67
CA TYR A 707 18.14 -18.86 29.99
C TYR A 707 19.03 -18.77 28.75
N VAL A 708 19.74 -17.65 28.63
CA VAL A 708 20.73 -17.38 27.58
C VAL A 708 22.04 -17.07 28.28
N ARG A 709 23.08 -17.88 28.02
CA ARG A 709 24.43 -17.69 28.57
C ARG A 709 25.42 -17.55 27.44
N ASP A 710 26.19 -16.47 27.48
CA ASP A 710 27.37 -16.31 26.63
C ASP A 710 28.53 -17.10 27.26
N VAL A 711 29.03 -18.10 26.54
CA VAL A 711 30.07 -19.01 27.03
C VAL A 711 31.39 -18.29 27.23
N ASP A 712 31.71 -17.32 26.37
CA ASP A 712 33.00 -16.63 26.39
C ASP A 712 33.10 -15.67 27.58
N SER A 713 32.01 -14.94 27.88
CA SER A 713 31.96 -14.02 29.01
C SER A 713 31.51 -14.66 30.32
N GLY A 714 30.86 -15.83 30.26
CA GLY A 714 30.24 -16.51 31.39
C GLY A 714 28.97 -15.82 31.92
N LEU A 715 28.57 -14.69 31.32
CA LEU A 715 27.39 -13.93 31.73
C LEU A 715 26.12 -14.57 31.18
N PHE A 716 25.04 -14.54 31.97
CA PHE A 716 23.75 -15.08 31.57
C PHE A 716 22.59 -14.14 31.90
N TRP A 717 21.49 -14.32 31.18
CA TRP A 717 20.21 -13.66 31.35
C TRP A 717 19.10 -14.61 30.84
N SER A 718 17.89 -14.12 30.63
CA SER A 718 16.75 -14.91 30.13
C SER A 718 16.11 -14.26 28.92
N THR A 719 15.34 -15.01 28.14
CA THR A 719 14.67 -14.47 26.93
C THR A 719 13.59 -13.42 27.24
N ALA A 720 13.07 -13.41 28.46
CA ALA A 720 12.27 -12.35 29.07
C ALA A 720 12.98 -11.79 30.31
N PHE A 721 12.35 -10.94 31.14
CA PHE A 721 13.03 -10.36 32.31
C PHE A 721 13.24 -11.36 33.46
N GLN A 722 12.21 -12.17 33.72
CA GLN A 722 12.24 -13.30 34.66
C GLN A 722 12.88 -14.53 34.00
N PRO A 723 13.60 -15.36 34.77
CA PRO A 723 13.75 -15.28 36.23
C PRO A 723 15.02 -14.56 36.67
N THR A 724 15.89 -14.15 35.73
CA THR A 724 17.24 -13.68 36.06
C THR A 724 17.30 -12.26 36.62
N LEU A 725 16.24 -11.46 36.43
CA LEU A 725 16.16 -10.06 36.87
C LEU A 725 17.29 -9.18 36.30
N VAL A 726 17.82 -9.56 35.13
CA VAL A 726 18.89 -8.84 34.45
C VAL A 726 18.25 -7.79 33.56
N GLU A 727 18.43 -6.52 33.94
CA GLU A 727 17.91 -5.37 33.21
C GLU A 727 18.51 -5.32 31.79
N PRO A 728 17.67 -5.42 30.74
CA PRO A 728 18.13 -5.32 29.36
C PRO A 728 18.35 -3.86 28.96
N LYS A 729 19.13 -3.62 27.88
CA LYS A 729 19.33 -2.27 27.35
C LYS A 729 18.07 -1.72 26.67
N LYS A 730 17.27 -2.61 26.09
CA LYS A 730 15.95 -2.32 25.51
C LYS A 730 15.03 -3.47 25.89
N TYR A 731 13.80 -3.14 26.28
CA TYR A 731 12.75 -4.11 26.60
C TYR A 731 11.42 -3.62 26.02
N GLU A 732 10.76 -4.47 25.26
CA GLU A 732 9.42 -4.22 24.75
C GLU A 732 8.64 -5.52 24.77
N VAL A 733 7.44 -5.47 25.31
CA VAL A 733 6.50 -6.58 25.34
C VAL A 733 5.22 -6.16 24.63
N ILE A 734 4.75 -7.00 23.72
CA ILE A 734 3.54 -6.75 22.94
C ILE A 734 2.57 -7.89 23.21
N PHE A 735 1.41 -7.55 23.76
CA PHE A 735 0.31 -8.48 23.93
C PHE A 735 -0.74 -8.23 22.86
N SER A 736 -0.98 -9.26 22.04
CA SER A 736 -1.95 -9.28 20.96
C SER A 736 -2.85 -10.51 21.09
N GLU A 737 -4.01 -10.47 20.44
CA GLU A 737 -4.95 -11.60 20.50
C GLU A 737 -4.30 -12.88 19.96
N GLY A 738 -4.23 -13.90 20.82
CA GLY A 738 -3.60 -15.19 20.49
C GLY A 738 -2.09 -15.27 20.62
N ARG A 739 -1.40 -14.19 21.03
CA ARG A 739 0.08 -14.17 21.07
C ARG A 739 0.66 -13.24 22.14
N ALA A 740 1.83 -13.60 22.65
CA ALA A 740 2.67 -12.70 23.45
C ALA A 740 4.07 -12.60 22.84
N GLU A 741 4.61 -11.39 22.76
CA GLU A 741 5.90 -11.10 22.12
C GLU A 741 6.82 -10.35 23.08
N PHE A 742 8.08 -10.77 23.15
CA PHE A 742 9.12 -10.15 23.96
C PHE A 742 10.29 -9.76 23.06
N ARG A 743 10.71 -8.51 23.13
CA ARG A 743 11.89 -7.99 22.45
C ARG A 743 12.86 -7.49 23.50
N ARG A 744 14.08 -8.03 23.49
CA ARG A 744 15.15 -7.54 24.36
C ARG A 744 16.48 -7.48 23.64
N HIS A 745 17.32 -6.52 24.04
CA HIS A 745 18.68 -6.38 23.52
C HIS A 745 19.69 -6.43 24.66
N ASP A 746 20.63 -7.37 24.57
CA ASP A 746 21.62 -7.63 25.60
C ASP A 746 22.99 -7.87 24.97
N ARG A 747 23.91 -6.95 25.25
CA ARG A 747 25.35 -7.14 24.98
C ARG A 747 25.67 -7.53 23.52
N GLY A 748 24.92 -6.99 22.55
CA GLY A 748 25.11 -7.30 21.14
C GLY A 748 24.34 -8.51 20.63
N LEU A 749 23.47 -9.11 21.45
CA LEU A 749 22.48 -10.10 21.01
C LEU A 749 21.08 -9.46 21.05
N ASP A 750 20.39 -9.48 19.92
CA ASP A 750 18.95 -9.20 19.87
C ASP A 750 18.19 -10.50 20.11
N LEU A 751 17.26 -10.49 21.06
CA LEU A 751 16.37 -11.62 21.34
C LEU A 751 14.93 -11.21 21.07
N TYR A 752 14.25 -12.04 20.30
CA TYR A 752 12.84 -11.89 20.00
C TYR A 752 12.10 -13.19 20.28
N THR A 753 11.27 -13.20 21.33
CA THR A 753 10.51 -14.37 21.76
C THR A 753 9.03 -14.20 21.50
N GLU A 754 8.41 -15.23 20.94
CA GLU A 754 6.99 -15.30 20.63
C GLU A 754 6.38 -16.51 21.34
N ILE A 755 5.21 -16.34 21.94
CA ILE A 755 4.51 -17.39 22.69
C ILE A 755 3.09 -17.52 22.15
N VAL A 756 2.72 -18.73 21.75
CA VAL A 756 1.39 -19.08 21.22
C VAL A 756 0.93 -20.44 21.76
N VAL A 757 -0.39 -20.68 21.73
CA VAL A 757 -0.99 -22.00 22.00
C VAL A 757 -1.56 -22.54 20.69
N SER A 758 -1.25 -23.79 20.36
CA SER A 758 -1.72 -24.40 19.10
C SER A 758 -3.24 -24.58 19.12
N PRO A 759 -3.98 -24.12 18.09
CA PRO A 759 -5.41 -24.39 17.98
C PRO A 759 -5.74 -25.85 17.72
N GLU A 760 -4.84 -26.57 17.06
CA GLU A 760 -5.06 -27.96 16.64
C GLU A 760 -4.64 -28.96 17.72
N ASP A 761 -3.54 -28.66 18.44
CA ASP A 761 -2.89 -29.57 19.37
C ASP A 761 -2.76 -28.95 20.77
N ASP A 762 -2.77 -29.77 21.82
CA ASP A 762 -2.71 -29.28 23.21
C ASP A 762 -1.25 -28.99 23.64
N ILE A 763 -0.65 -28.00 22.97
CA ILE A 763 0.72 -27.53 23.17
C ILE A 763 0.81 -26.00 23.31
N GLU A 764 1.83 -25.54 24.03
CA GLU A 764 2.38 -24.19 23.88
C GLU A 764 3.70 -24.24 23.08
N LEU A 765 3.91 -23.22 22.26
CA LEU A 765 5.12 -23.04 21.46
C LEU A 765 5.75 -21.69 21.82
N ARG A 766 7.00 -21.71 22.28
CA ARG A 766 7.81 -20.54 22.61
C ARG A 766 8.99 -20.47 21.65
N ARG A 767 8.92 -19.57 20.67
CA ARG A 767 9.94 -19.38 19.65
C ARG A 767 10.81 -18.20 20.00
N THR A 768 12.13 -18.38 20.06
CA THR A 768 13.09 -17.30 20.25
C THR A 768 13.99 -17.17 19.04
N ARG A 769 13.96 -16.02 18.37
CA ARG A 769 14.95 -15.64 17.36
C ARG A 769 16.08 -14.87 18.03
N ILE A 770 17.31 -15.29 17.82
CA ILE A 770 18.51 -14.64 18.33
C ILE A 770 19.34 -14.13 17.17
N THR A 771 19.69 -12.84 17.19
CA THR A 771 20.58 -12.23 16.19
C THR A 771 21.88 -11.78 16.86
N ASN A 772 23.01 -12.25 16.35
CA ASN A 772 24.31 -11.74 16.77
C ASN A 772 24.62 -10.42 16.06
N ARG A 773 24.40 -9.30 16.75
CA ARG A 773 24.71 -7.94 16.27
C ARG A 773 26.15 -7.52 16.55
N SER A 774 26.97 -8.41 17.09
CA SER A 774 28.40 -8.16 17.28
C SER A 774 29.19 -8.59 16.05
N ASN A 775 30.39 -8.02 15.89
CA ASN A 775 31.30 -8.32 14.77
C ASN A 775 32.19 -9.54 15.04
N VAL A 776 31.90 -10.31 16.08
CA VAL A 776 32.65 -11.52 16.45
C VAL A 776 31.70 -12.69 16.56
N GLN A 777 32.20 -13.88 16.22
CA GLN A 777 31.49 -15.13 16.47
C GLN A 777 31.21 -15.27 17.97
N ARG A 778 30.03 -15.77 18.33
CA ARG A 778 29.61 -16.01 19.73
C ARG A 778 29.22 -17.46 19.91
N THR A 779 29.61 -18.05 21.03
CA THR A 779 29.06 -19.34 21.47
C THR A 779 28.05 -19.10 22.58
N VAL A 780 26.79 -19.47 22.36
CA VAL A 780 25.68 -19.19 23.27
C VAL A 780 25.01 -20.49 23.70
N GLU A 781 24.79 -20.62 25.01
CA GLU A 781 23.99 -21.69 25.60
C GLU A 781 22.57 -21.21 25.85
N PHE A 782 21.60 -21.96 25.31
CA PHE A 782 20.18 -21.80 25.60
C PHE A 782 19.77 -22.92 26.53
N THR A 783 19.15 -22.60 27.67
CA THR A 783 18.68 -23.61 28.62
C THR A 783 17.22 -23.37 28.96
N SER A 784 16.33 -24.27 28.53
CA SER A 784 14.93 -24.28 28.95
C SER A 784 14.79 -24.78 30.39
N TYR A 785 13.75 -24.35 31.09
CA TYR A 785 13.45 -24.78 32.45
C TYR A 785 11.95 -24.63 32.76
N ALA A 786 11.33 -25.69 33.26
CA ALA A 786 10.00 -25.63 33.88
C ALA A 786 9.87 -26.66 35.01
N GLU A 787 9.14 -26.31 36.07
CA GLU A 787 8.80 -27.23 37.17
C GLU A 787 7.50 -27.99 36.86
N VAL A 788 7.56 -29.33 36.79
CA VAL A 788 6.45 -30.19 36.34
C VAL A 788 5.50 -30.52 37.49
N VAL A 789 4.19 -30.52 37.21
CA VAL A 789 3.13 -30.84 38.19
C VAL A 789 2.26 -32.02 37.75
N MET A 790 1.58 -31.90 36.60
CA MET A 790 0.64 -32.89 36.04
C MET A 790 -0.50 -33.30 36.99
N ALA A 791 -0.97 -32.40 37.84
CA ALA A 791 -1.99 -32.65 38.86
C ALA A 791 -2.88 -31.41 39.06
N PRO A 792 -4.08 -31.54 39.68
CA PRO A 792 -4.88 -30.36 40.04
C PRO A 792 -4.08 -29.40 40.92
N ALA A 793 -4.12 -28.09 40.61
CA ALA A 793 -3.28 -27.08 41.27
C ALA A 793 -3.46 -27.04 42.80
N ALA A 794 -4.70 -27.17 43.28
CA ALA A 794 -4.99 -27.20 44.71
C ALA A 794 -4.37 -28.42 45.43
N ALA A 795 -4.29 -29.58 44.75
CA ALA A 795 -3.68 -30.78 45.30
C ALA A 795 -2.15 -30.65 45.39
N ASP A 796 -1.52 -30.04 44.38
CA ASP A 796 -0.08 -29.73 44.43
C ASP A 796 0.22 -28.72 45.55
N ALA A 797 -0.59 -27.67 45.70
CA ALA A 797 -0.42 -26.66 46.73
C ALA A 797 -0.57 -27.21 48.16
N ALA A 798 -1.52 -28.13 48.39
CA ALA A 798 -1.75 -28.74 49.70
C ALA A 798 -0.63 -29.69 50.14
N HIS A 799 -0.13 -30.53 49.22
CA HIS A 799 0.92 -31.51 49.52
C HIS A 799 2.01 -31.59 48.43
N PRO A 800 2.84 -30.54 48.26
CA PRO A 800 3.78 -30.46 47.13
C PRO A 800 4.81 -31.61 47.13
N ALA A 801 5.40 -31.90 48.29
CA ALA A 801 6.41 -32.96 48.42
C ALA A 801 5.85 -34.34 48.06
N PHE A 802 4.58 -34.60 48.38
CA PHE A 802 3.92 -35.85 48.04
C PHE A 802 3.56 -35.92 46.55
N SER A 803 3.04 -34.83 45.98
CA SER A 803 2.66 -34.72 44.56
C SER A 803 3.83 -35.06 43.63
N LYS A 804 5.03 -34.54 43.94
CA LYS A 804 6.27 -34.71 43.17
C LYS A 804 6.71 -36.17 43.04
N LEU A 805 6.56 -36.97 44.10
CA LEU A 805 7.00 -38.37 44.13
C LEU A 805 6.34 -39.24 43.06
N PHE A 806 5.19 -38.83 42.51
CA PHE A 806 4.47 -39.63 41.52
C PHE A 806 4.89 -39.35 40.09
N VAL A 807 5.62 -38.28 39.81
CA VAL A 807 6.06 -37.95 38.45
C VAL A 807 7.27 -38.80 38.09
N GLN A 808 7.27 -39.35 36.88
CA GLN A 808 8.38 -40.04 36.27
C GLN A 808 8.77 -39.31 34.99
N THR A 809 10.07 -39.23 34.74
CA THR A 809 10.64 -38.57 33.57
C THR A 809 11.39 -39.57 32.70
N GLU A 810 11.43 -39.30 31.40
CA GLU A 810 12.15 -40.10 30.39
C GLU A 810 12.78 -39.13 29.39
N ILE A 811 14.07 -39.26 29.12
CA ILE A 811 14.83 -38.43 28.20
C ILE A 811 14.95 -39.15 26.85
N LEU A 812 14.38 -38.54 25.82
CA LEU A 812 14.47 -38.96 24.44
C LEU A 812 15.63 -38.22 23.76
N ARG A 813 16.83 -38.79 23.84
CA ARG A 813 18.08 -38.12 23.43
C ARG A 813 18.17 -37.88 21.93
N ASN A 814 17.65 -38.79 21.10
CA ASN A 814 17.71 -38.64 19.64
C ASN A 814 16.74 -37.55 19.16
N GLU A 815 15.64 -37.41 19.87
CA GLU A 815 14.54 -36.49 19.58
C GLU A 815 14.71 -35.15 20.31
N ASN A 816 15.74 -35.03 21.16
CA ASN A 816 15.98 -33.92 22.07
C ASN A 816 14.73 -33.48 22.85
N ALA A 817 14.05 -34.46 23.44
CA ALA A 817 12.81 -34.23 24.18
C ALA A 817 12.85 -34.90 25.55
N ILE A 818 11.99 -34.43 26.45
CA ILE A 818 11.73 -35.04 27.75
C ILE A 818 10.24 -35.36 27.82
N LEU A 819 9.92 -36.62 28.15
CA LEU A 819 8.59 -37.06 28.48
C LEU A 819 8.41 -37.09 30.00
N CYS A 820 7.21 -36.78 30.47
CA CYS A 820 6.84 -37.03 31.85
C CYS A 820 5.49 -37.73 31.93
N THR A 821 5.33 -38.62 32.89
CA THR A 821 4.03 -39.22 33.25
C THR A 821 3.93 -39.35 34.77
N ARG A 822 2.76 -39.78 35.25
CA ARG A 822 2.55 -40.04 36.68
C ARG A 822 2.38 -41.54 36.90
N ARG A 823 2.84 -42.03 38.05
CA ARG A 823 2.59 -43.40 38.48
C ARG A 823 1.11 -43.57 38.83
N PRO A 824 0.40 -44.54 38.21
CA PRO A 824 -0.99 -44.81 38.52
C PRO A 824 -1.14 -45.29 39.96
N ARG A 825 -2.22 -44.88 40.63
CA ARG A 825 -2.59 -45.30 41.99
C ARG A 825 -3.45 -46.57 41.95
N THR A 826 -4.15 -46.81 40.85
CA THR A 826 -4.93 -48.04 40.60
C THR A 826 -4.58 -48.64 39.23
N LYS A 827 -4.77 -49.96 39.05
CA LYS A 827 -4.39 -50.68 37.82
C LYS A 827 -5.01 -50.12 36.53
N ASP A 828 -6.21 -49.54 36.61
CA ASP A 828 -6.96 -49.07 35.45
C ASP A 828 -6.90 -47.53 35.28
N GLU A 829 -6.09 -46.84 36.07
CA GLU A 829 -5.95 -45.38 35.99
C GLU A 829 -5.03 -44.99 34.83
N GLN A 830 -5.59 -44.32 33.82
CA GLN A 830 -4.82 -43.77 32.71
C GLN A 830 -4.22 -42.42 33.10
N MET A 831 -2.90 -42.34 33.09
CA MET A 831 -2.16 -41.12 33.39
C MET A 831 -1.76 -40.41 32.10
N PRO A 832 -1.97 -39.10 32.00
CA PRO A 832 -1.59 -38.33 30.81
C PRO A 832 -0.06 -38.24 30.70
N TRP A 833 0.40 -37.80 29.54
CA TRP A 833 1.80 -37.64 29.19
C TRP A 833 2.11 -36.19 28.87
N LEU A 834 3.14 -35.65 29.50
CA LEU A 834 3.73 -34.36 29.18
C LEU A 834 4.87 -34.58 28.18
N LEU A 835 4.97 -33.71 27.19
CA LEU A 835 6.14 -33.62 26.31
C LEU A 835 6.79 -32.24 26.42
N ASN A 836 8.12 -32.21 26.44
CA ASN A 836 8.91 -31.00 26.35
C ASN A 836 10.04 -31.19 25.34
N LEU A 837 9.96 -30.51 24.20
CA LEU A 837 10.90 -30.56 23.09
C LEU A 837 11.59 -29.21 22.95
N MET A 838 12.85 -29.21 22.52
CA MET A 838 13.55 -28.02 22.09
C MET A 838 14.19 -28.30 20.72
N THR A 839 14.05 -27.39 19.77
CA THR A 839 14.64 -27.51 18.43
C THR A 839 15.38 -26.23 18.07
N VAL A 840 16.41 -26.36 17.23
CA VAL A 840 17.18 -25.23 16.71
C VAL A 840 17.18 -25.27 15.18
N HIS A 841 16.93 -24.11 14.58
CA HIS A 841 16.91 -23.90 13.15
C HIS A 841 17.91 -22.81 12.77
N ASP A 842 18.49 -22.92 11.57
CA ASP A 842 19.42 -21.94 10.99
C ASP A 842 20.72 -21.74 11.81
N GLY A 843 21.08 -22.71 12.67
CA GLY A 843 22.25 -22.68 13.54
C GLY A 843 22.94 -24.04 13.68
N VAL A 844 24.23 -24.01 14.07
CA VAL A 844 25.00 -25.23 14.31
C VAL A 844 24.87 -25.62 15.79
N LEU A 845 24.16 -26.72 16.06
CA LEU A 845 24.09 -27.33 17.39
C LEU A 845 25.39 -28.06 17.69
N LEU A 846 26.13 -27.59 18.70
CA LEU A 846 27.38 -28.21 19.14
C LEU A 846 27.14 -29.36 20.12
N ASP A 847 26.23 -29.16 21.06
CA ASP A 847 25.97 -30.11 22.15
C ASP A 847 24.56 -29.93 22.71
N ALA A 848 24.02 -31.02 23.24
CA ALA A 848 22.71 -31.09 23.89
C ALA A 848 22.80 -31.87 25.21
N SER A 849 22.33 -31.26 26.29
CA SER A 849 22.27 -31.91 27.62
C SER A 849 20.93 -31.67 28.30
N PHE A 850 20.59 -32.52 29.27
CA PHE A 850 19.25 -32.61 29.85
C PHE A 850 19.33 -32.69 31.37
N GLU A 851 18.36 -32.10 32.08
CA GLU A 851 18.20 -32.28 33.53
C GLU A 851 16.71 -32.45 33.86
N THR A 852 16.43 -33.39 34.76
CA THR A 852 15.07 -33.63 35.25
C THR A 852 14.93 -33.48 36.76
N SER A 853 16.04 -33.26 37.49
CA SER A 853 16.08 -33.02 38.92
C SER A 853 16.28 -31.55 39.26
N ARG A 854 15.30 -30.95 39.94
CA ARG A 854 15.37 -29.55 40.40
C ARG A 854 16.55 -29.30 41.34
N SER A 855 16.85 -30.25 42.22
CA SER A 855 17.95 -30.11 43.18
C SER A 855 19.30 -30.04 42.48
N GLU A 856 19.45 -30.76 41.37
CA GLU A 856 20.67 -30.74 40.57
C GLU A 856 20.77 -29.49 39.71
N PHE A 857 19.65 -29.05 39.11
CA PHE A 857 19.63 -27.85 38.26
C PHE A 857 19.87 -26.56 39.07
N LEU A 858 19.10 -26.36 40.15
CA LEU A 858 19.26 -25.17 40.98
C LEU A 858 20.52 -25.29 41.84
N GLY A 859 20.79 -26.45 42.42
CA GLY A 859 21.85 -26.63 43.42
C GLY A 859 21.44 -26.15 44.80
N ARG A 860 22.21 -26.56 45.81
CA ARG A 860 21.99 -26.14 47.20
C ARG A 860 22.14 -24.62 47.32
N THR A 861 21.27 -23.97 48.11
CA THR A 861 21.25 -22.52 48.41
C THR A 861 21.02 -21.55 47.24
N ASN A 862 20.81 -22.05 46.03
CA ASN A 862 20.54 -21.23 44.84
C ASN A 862 19.03 -21.11 44.54
N SER A 863 18.69 -20.32 43.54
CA SER A 863 17.31 -20.08 43.08
C SER A 863 17.23 -20.03 41.55
N THR A 864 16.03 -19.82 40.99
CA THR A 864 15.85 -19.60 39.56
C THR A 864 16.50 -18.31 39.05
N VAL A 865 16.83 -17.35 39.94
CA VAL A 865 17.57 -16.14 39.57
C VAL A 865 19.01 -16.46 39.18
N ALA A 866 19.64 -17.37 39.91
CA ALA A 866 21.04 -17.78 39.71
C ALA A 866 21.19 -19.29 39.99
N PRO A 867 20.69 -20.15 39.09
CA PRO A 867 20.77 -21.60 39.29
C PRO A 867 22.21 -22.08 39.09
N ARG A 868 22.61 -23.14 39.81
CA ARG A 868 23.93 -23.79 39.67
C ARG A 868 24.22 -24.13 38.22
N ALA A 869 23.21 -24.60 37.48
CA ALA A 869 23.32 -24.89 36.06
C ALA A 869 23.85 -23.71 35.23
N MET A 870 23.54 -22.45 35.57
CA MET A 870 24.05 -21.28 34.83
C MET A 870 25.41 -20.78 35.33
N LEU A 871 25.84 -21.21 36.53
CA LEU A 871 27.12 -20.84 37.12
C LEU A 871 28.23 -21.79 36.65
N ASP A 872 27.95 -23.09 36.62
CA ASP A 872 28.90 -24.13 36.23
C ASP A 872 28.93 -24.30 34.71
N ALA A 873 30.11 -24.52 34.12
CA ALA A 873 30.29 -24.73 32.68
C ALA A 873 30.05 -26.18 32.22
N GLU A 874 29.73 -27.08 33.15
CA GLU A 874 29.52 -28.49 32.88
C GLU A 874 28.17 -28.76 32.18
N PRO A 875 28.07 -29.83 31.37
CA PRO A 875 26.80 -30.31 30.85
C PRO A 875 25.79 -30.66 31.95
N LEU A 876 24.50 -30.62 31.62
CA LEU A 876 23.44 -31.06 32.53
C LEU A 876 23.54 -32.57 32.82
N GLY A 877 23.18 -32.98 34.05
CA GLY A 877 23.52 -34.30 34.61
C GLY A 877 22.80 -35.50 33.98
N GLY A 878 21.70 -35.29 33.26
CA GLY A 878 21.01 -36.32 32.50
C GLY A 878 20.28 -37.38 33.32
N GLY A 879 19.97 -37.10 34.58
CA GLY A 879 19.16 -37.99 35.41
C GLY A 879 17.73 -38.11 34.87
N GLU A 880 17.15 -39.30 34.89
CA GLU A 880 15.77 -39.58 34.47
C GLU A 880 15.11 -40.64 35.36
N GLY A 881 13.81 -40.85 35.20
CA GLY A 881 13.02 -41.81 35.98
C GLY A 881 12.31 -41.16 37.15
N SER A 882 12.33 -41.81 38.32
CA SER A 882 11.61 -41.35 39.52
C SER A 882 12.45 -40.36 40.32
N VAL A 883 12.48 -39.11 39.87
CA VAL A 883 13.17 -38.00 40.54
C VAL A 883 12.34 -37.40 41.67
N LEU A 884 13.00 -36.93 42.73
CA LEU A 884 12.32 -36.39 43.92
C LEU A 884 11.63 -35.04 43.67
N ASP A 885 12.19 -34.22 42.77
CA ASP A 885 11.68 -32.90 42.44
C ASP A 885 11.78 -32.67 40.92
N PRO A 886 10.75 -33.09 40.16
CA PRO A 886 10.79 -33.16 38.70
C PRO A 886 10.78 -31.78 38.03
N ILE A 887 11.69 -31.60 37.08
CA ILE A 887 11.72 -30.48 36.14
C ILE A 887 11.89 -31.01 34.71
N VAL A 888 11.70 -30.13 33.74
CA VAL A 888 12.19 -30.34 32.37
C VAL A 888 13.17 -29.22 32.05
N ALA A 889 14.42 -29.58 31.75
CA ALA A 889 15.44 -28.63 31.31
C ALA A 889 16.28 -29.24 30.19
N ILE A 890 16.34 -28.53 29.07
CA ILE A 890 17.15 -28.88 27.90
C ILE A 890 18.12 -27.75 27.65
N ARG A 891 19.41 -28.06 27.56
CA ARG A 891 20.46 -27.11 27.19
C ARG A 891 21.00 -27.42 25.81
N TYR A 892 20.99 -26.42 24.94
CA TYR A 892 21.67 -26.43 23.65
C TYR A 892 22.82 -25.43 23.64
N LYS A 893 23.94 -25.84 23.05
CA LYS A 893 25.09 -24.97 22.79
C LYS A 893 25.18 -24.68 21.30
N VAL A 894 25.12 -23.41 20.91
CA VAL A 894 25.01 -22.98 19.51
C VAL A 894 26.08 -21.94 19.17
N ILE A 895 26.64 -22.03 17.97
CA ILE A 895 27.53 -21.00 17.42
C ILE A 895 26.70 -20.00 16.61
N LEU A 896 26.95 -18.70 16.84
CA LEU A 896 26.37 -17.58 16.11
C LEU A 896 27.48 -16.78 15.43
N GLU A 897 27.53 -16.82 14.10
CA GLU A 897 28.37 -15.91 13.32
C GLU A 897 27.88 -14.46 13.42
N PRO A 898 28.75 -13.46 13.14
CA PRO A 898 28.30 -12.07 13.01
C PRO A 898 27.11 -11.92 12.05
N ASP A 899 26.10 -11.17 12.45
CA ASP A 899 24.83 -10.94 11.76
C ASP A 899 23.96 -12.21 11.51
N GLN A 900 24.38 -13.39 11.98
CA GLN A 900 23.57 -14.61 11.88
C GLN A 900 22.34 -14.55 12.79
N VAL A 901 21.23 -15.08 12.28
CA VAL A 901 20.00 -15.31 13.04
C VAL A 901 19.79 -16.80 13.23
N VAL A 902 19.57 -17.21 14.47
CA VAL A 902 19.17 -18.58 14.82
C VAL A 902 17.78 -18.54 15.44
N THR A 903 16.96 -19.53 15.11
CA THR A 903 15.63 -19.71 15.70
C THR A 903 15.63 -20.91 16.63
N LEU A 904 15.14 -20.72 17.85
CA LEU A 904 15.01 -21.75 18.87
C LEU A 904 13.55 -21.92 19.24
N ASP A 905 13.00 -23.12 19.08
CA ASP A 905 11.64 -23.44 19.48
C ASP A 905 11.64 -24.31 20.73
N VAL A 906 10.84 -23.93 21.73
CA VAL A 906 10.56 -24.73 22.92
C VAL A 906 9.09 -25.08 22.91
N VAL A 907 8.79 -26.38 22.83
CA VAL A 907 7.43 -26.91 22.73
C VAL A 907 7.10 -27.68 24.00
N THR A 908 6.04 -27.28 24.70
CA THR A 908 5.56 -28.00 25.89
C THR A 908 4.11 -28.39 25.69
N GLY A 909 3.76 -29.65 25.92
CA GLY A 909 2.43 -30.18 25.60
C GLY A 909 1.94 -31.26 26.53
N MET A 910 0.65 -31.58 26.42
CA MET A 910 0.01 -32.68 27.15
C MET A 910 -0.83 -33.55 26.21
N THR A 911 -0.75 -34.86 26.40
CA THR A 911 -1.54 -35.86 25.65
C THR A 911 -2.11 -36.92 26.59
N GLU A 912 -3.10 -37.68 26.10
CA GLU A 912 -3.70 -38.78 26.87
C GLU A 912 -2.83 -40.05 26.84
N THR A 913 -2.07 -40.27 25.77
CA THR A 913 -1.22 -41.47 25.59
C THR A 913 0.21 -41.12 25.24
N ARG A 914 1.12 -42.07 25.50
CA ARG A 914 2.55 -41.94 25.16
C ARG A 914 2.76 -41.83 23.65
N GLU A 915 2.04 -42.64 22.88
CA GLU A 915 2.13 -42.67 21.42
C GLU A 915 1.74 -41.31 20.81
N ALA A 916 0.71 -40.66 21.36
CA ALA A 916 0.32 -39.32 20.94
C ALA A 916 1.40 -38.27 21.28
N ALA A 917 2.06 -38.41 22.44
CA ALA A 917 3.17 -37.51 22.81
C ALA A 917 4.35 -37.65 21.84
N LEU A 918 4.73 -38.89 21.49
CA LEU A 918 5.79 -39.16 20.51
C LEU A 918 5.44 -38.60 19.12
N HIS A 919 4.18 -38.74 18.70
CA HIS A 919 3.73 -38.18 17.42
C HIS A 919 3.82 -36.64 17.41
N LEU A 920 3.47 -35.96 18.51
CA LEU A 920 3.64 -34.50 18.58
C LEU A 920 5.11 -34.07 18.61
N ILE A 921 5.99 -34.85 19.26
CA ILE A 921 7.43 -34.60 19.23
C ILE A 921 7.96 -34.67 17.79
N ASP A 922 7.62 -35.73 17.05
CA ASP A 922 8.01 -35.89 15.65
C ASP A 922 7.43 -34.76 14.77
N LYS A 923 6.13 -34.47 14.94
CA LYS A 923 5.42 -33.39 14.22
C LYS A 923 6.12 -32.03 14.37
N TYR A 924 6.53 -31.68 15.58
CA TYR A 924 7.08 -30.36 15.88
C TYR A 924 8.60 -30.26 15.80
N GLN A 925 9.30 -31.32 15.39
CA GLN A 925 10.67 -31.22 14.89
C GLN A 925 10.72 -30.59 13.49
N ASP A 926 9.64 -30.70 12.71
CA ASP A 926 9.51 -30.06 11.41
C ASP A 926 9.20 -28.56 11.56
N ARG A 927 10.09 -27.72 11.01
CA ARG A 927 9.97 -26.25 11.02
C ARG A 927 8.66 -25.76 10.41
N HIS A 928 8.20 -26.35 9.31
CA HIS A 928 7.00 -25.90 8.59
C HIS A 928 5.74 -26.12 9.43
N LEU A 929 5.70 -27.21 10.20
CA LEU A 929 4.57 -27.50 11.09
C LEU A 929 4.59 -26.60 12.33
N ALA A 930 5.77 -26.23 12.83
CA ALA A 930 5.91 -25.22 13.89
C ALA A 930 5.48 -23.83 13.40
N ASP A 931 5.86 -23.42 12.17
CA ASP A 931 5.46 -22.13 11.57
C ASP A 931 3.94 -21.99 11.48
N ARG A 932 3.25 -23.06 11.05
CA ARG A 932 1.79 -23.11 10.94
C ARG A 932 1.07 -22.84 12.27
N VAL A 933 1.68 -23.14 13.42
CA VAL A 933 1.08 -22.87 14.74
C VAL A 933 0.85 -21.37 14.93
N PHE A 934 1.79 -20.53 14.51
CA PHE A 934 1.69 -19.08 14.64
C PHE A 934 0.57 -18.50 13.76
N GLU A 935 0.47 -18.97 12.51
CA GLU A 935 -0.58 -18.56 11.56
C GLU A 935 -1.98 -18.97 12.06
N LEU A 936 -2.11 -20.19 12.56
CA LEU A 936 -3.36 -20.70 13.07
C LEU A 936 -3.77 -20.05 14.39
N ALA A 937 -2.84 -19.84 15.33
CA ALA A 937 -3.13 -19.23 16.63
C ALA A 937 -3.76 -17.84 16.48
N TRP A 938 -3.25 -17.06 15.52
CA TRP A 938 -3.86 -15.79 15.12
C TRP A 938 -5.29 -16.00 14.62
N THR A 939 -5.47 -16.87 13.62
CA THR A 939 -6.77 -17.13 12.99
C THR A 939 -7.82 -17.66 14.00
N HIS A 940 -7.43 -18.57 14.89
CA HIS A 940 -8.30 -19.14 15.91
C HIS A 940 -8.75 -18.11 16.94
N SER A 941 -7.83 -17.27 17.43
CA SER A 941 -8.16 -16.23 18.42
C SER A 941 -9.14 -15.22 17.86
N GLN A 942 -9.02 -14.92 16.56
CA GLN A 942 -10.01 -14.14 15.84
C GLN A 942 -11.39 -14.83 15.84
N VAL A 943 -11.47 -16.14 15.60
CA VAL A 943 -12.76 -16.88 15.62
C VAL A 943 -13.37 -16.94 17.02
N VAL A 944 -12.58 -17.17 18.07
CA VAL A 944 -13.09 -17.28 19.46
C VAL A 944 -13.74 -15.98 19.94
N LEU A 945 -13.19 -14.82 19.56
CA LEU A 945 -13.79 -13.51 19.85
C LEU A 945 -15.19 -13.31 19.23
N ARG A 946 -15.62 -14.18 18.29
CA ARG A 946 -16.94 -14.12 17.65
C ARG A 946 -18.04 -14.86 18.43
N HIS A 947 -17.68 -15.70 19.41
CA HIS A 947 -18.62 -16.59 20.10
C HIS A 947 -19.39 -15.96 21.29
N PRO A 948 -18.79 -15.12 22.16
CA PRO A 948 -19.52 -14.33 23.15
C PRO A 948 -19.96 -12.96 22.59
N PRO A 949 -20.97 -12.28 23.19
CA PRO A 949 -21.33 -10.89 22.88
C PRO A 949 -20.31 -9.90 23.46
N ALA A 950 -19.01 -10.16 23.27
CA ALA A 950 -17.91 -9.34 23.76
C ALA A 950 -17.21 -8.66 22.58
N SER A 951 -17.16 -7.33 22.62
CA SER A 951 -16.41 -6.48 21.71
C SER A 951 -14.89 -6.65 21.91
N GLU A 952 -14.07 -6.20 20.97
CA GLU A 952 -12.61 -6.20 21.18
C GLU A 952 -12.18 -5.31 22.37
N PRO A 953 -12.81 -4.14 22.61
CA PRO A 953 -12.71 -3.41 23.87
C PRO A 953 -13.08 -4.23 25.11
N HIS A 954 -14.12 -5.07 25.05
CA HIS A 954 -14.43 -5.97 26.17
C HIS A 954 -13.33 -7.01 26.35
N ALA A 955 -12.78 -7.59 25.28
CA ALA A 955 -11.66 -8.52 25.38
C ALA A 955 -10.42 -7.87 26.01
N GLN A 956 -10.00 -6.69 25.54
CA GLN A 956 -8.88 -5.96 26.16
C GLN A 956 -9.17 -5.55 27.61
N LEU A 957 -10.39 -5.11 27.90
CA LEU A 957 -10.82 -4.81 29.28
C LEU A 957 -10.77 -6.05 30.16
N TYR A 958 -11.29 -7.20 29.69
CA TYR A 958 -11.22 -8.47 30.41
C TYR A 958 -9.79 -8.90 30.64
N THR A 959 -8.89 -8.71 29.67
CA THR A 959 -7.48 -9.05 29.83
C THR A 959 -6.77 -8.10 30.82
N ARG A 960 -7.12 -6.80 30.86
CA ARG A 960 -6.65 -5.89 31.92
C ARG A 960 -7.20 -6.28 33.30
N LEU A 961 -8.47 -6.65 33.36
CA LEU A 961 -9.12 -7.12 34.60
C LEU A 961 -8.58 -8.48 35.05
N ALA A 962 -8.14 -9.34 34.12
CA ALA A 962 -7.62 -10.67 34.41
C ALA A 962 -6.44 -10.61 35.38
N SER A 963 -5.58 -9.59 35.26
CA SER A 963 -4.51 -9.35 36.23
C SER A 963 -5.03 -9.22 37.67
N SER A 964 -6.16 -8.51 37.87
CA SER A 964 -6.78 -8.33 39.19
C SER A 964 -7.56 -9.55 39.69
N ILE A 965 -7.86 -10.50 38.81
CA ILE A 965 -8.49 -11.78 39.17
C ILE A 965 -7.44 -12.80 39.54
N ILE A 966 -6.31 -12.80 38.83
CA ILE A 966 -5.22 -13.78 38.96
C ILE A 966 -4.27 -13.40 40.10
N TYR A 967 -3.99 -12.12 40.28
CA TYR A 967 -3.12 -11.62 41.34
C TYR A 967 -3.92 -10.86 42.40
N PRO A 968 -3.63 -11.04 43.69
CA PRO A 968 -4.19 -10.23 44.75
C PRO A 968 -3.93 -8.73 44.51
N ASN A 969 -5.00 -7.95 44.35
CA ASN A 969 -4.89 -6.50 44.13
C ASN A 969 -5.09 -5.73 45.45
N ALA A 970 -4.01 -5.17 45.99
CA ALA A 970 -4.05 -4.41 47.24
C ALA A 970 -4.98 -3.18 47.17
N ALA A 971 -5.17 -2.58 46.00
CA ALA A 971 -6.08 -1.44 45.81
C ALA A 971 -7.56 -1.83 45.92
N LEU A 972 -7.89 -3.12 45.81
CA LEU A 972 -9.23 -3.68 45.95
C LEU A 972 -9.45 -4.38 47.31
N ARG A 973 -8.46 -4.32 48.21
CA ARG A 973 -8.55 -4.93 49.54
C ARG A 973 -9.54 -4.14 50.41
N ALA A 974 -10.49 -4.85 51.02
CA ALA A 974 -11.41 -4.25 51.99
C ALA A 974 -10.66 -3.67 53.20
N ASP A 975 -11.21 -2.62 53.81
CA ASP A 975 -10.66 -2.00 55.01
C ASP A 975 -10.35 -3.04 56.11
N ALA A 976 -9.26 -2.84 56.85
CA ALA A 976 -8.82 -3.77 57.87
C ALA A 976 -9.91 -4.09 58.91
N ALA A 977 -10.78 -3.13 59.22
CA ALA A 977 -11.91 -3.31 60.13
C ALA A 977 -12.97 -4.30 59.62
N ILE A 978 -13.10 -4.48 58.30
CA ILE A 978 -14.01 -5.45 57.68
C ILE A 978 -13.38 -6.84 57.66
N LEU A 979 -12.09 -6.96 57.39
CA LEU A 979 -11.37 -8.24 57.30
C LEU A 979 -11.12 -8.92 58.65
N ILE A 980 -11.22 -8.19 59.76
CA ILE A 980 -11.04 -8.72 61.13
C ILE A 980 -12.33 -9.38 61.67
N ARG A 981 -13.49 -9.10 61.06
CA ARG A 981 -14.76 -9.79 61.36
C ARG A 981 -14.87 -11.09 60.59
#